data_AF-A0A4X2K6F5-F1
#
_entry.id   AF-A0A4X2K6F5-F1
#
_cell.length_a   1.000
_cell.length_b   1.000
_cell.length_c   1.000
_cell.angle_alpha   90.00
_cell.angle_beta   90.00
_cell.angle_gamma   90.00
#
_symmetry.space_group_name_H-M   'P 1'
#
loop_
_entity.id
_entity.type
_entity.pdbx_description
1 polymer ?
#
loop_
_entity_poly.entity_id
_entity_poly.type
_entity_poly.pdbx_seq_one_letter_code
_entity_poly.pdbx_strand_id
1 'polypeptide(L)'
;MGFLHALLLLPLYAGLSITAPSCSRNVKILGGNFTLSNGWAPGSLLTYTCPLGRYPYPVSTRLCNSNGQWKSLGASEGTKAICKFVRCPAPVAFENGVYSPRLSSHPVGGNVSFECEDGYILRGSPMRRCRPNGMWDGETALCDNGAGHCRDPGIPIGSVRTGYRFNVGDRVKYRCSEKLILVGSEERECQANGVWSGTEPICRSSYSYDFPEDVAPVLDTAFSQVLGATNPLMAEGDGEKIQRSGHLNLYLLLDSSQSISEEDFGIFKESARLMVDRIFSFDINVSVGIVTFAKTPKVILSVTSKSSREETEVVKKLEDIKYGDPDIGTGTNIYRAMKQIYDMMNNEMVRRQKEWEEIRHAIILLTDGKSNMGGSPKAAVDLIEEVLNIKADRKDYLDIYAIGVGKLDVDWKELNELGSKKDGERHAFILPDAKALLQVFENMLDVSKFVDTICGVGNMSTNASSQERTPWHVTIKPSSKETCRGALISDQWVLTAAHCFHTHNDTKLWRVIVGDPKLKRGREMQIDQQFIPEEYDVYAKKNQGISEFYGNDIALLKLTEKVKMSSHARPICLPCTVGANLALRRSPASTCFDHENEVRTQKELKIFGFYEALQSISLTFLLFTPSDSVSQAKNLFPNLTDVKEVVTDQFLCSGAGNEASPCKGESGGAVFLQKKYRYFQVGVVSWGLYNPCSSKTTNHALKTTDQNEVKRQPPPADREARDFHISVFRLQPWLRQHLKNVLRFLPLGPAS
;
A
#
# COMPACT_ATOMS: atom_id res chain seq x y z
N MET A 1 -95.02 -2.69 19.19
CA MET A 1 -94.10 -3.79 18.84
C MET A 1 -92.78 -3.13 18.48
N GLY A 2 -91.77 -3.00 19.33
CA GLY A 2 -91.13 -4.00 20.17
C GLY A 2 -89.82 -4.41 19.50
N PHE A 3 -88.69 -3.83 19.94
CA PHE A 3 -87.43 -4.51 20.28
C PHE A 3 -86.21 -3.56 20.27
N LEU A 4 -85.58 -3.49 21.44
CA LEU A 4 -84.29 -2.87 21.75
C LEU A 4 -83.20 -3.29 20.76
N HIS A 5 -82.40 -2.33 20.28
CA HIS A 5 -81.05 -2.60 19.76
C HIS A 5 -80.09 -2.74 20.94
N ALA A 6 -79.71 -3.99 21.26
CA ALA A 6 -78.66 -4.29 22.21
C ALA A 6 -77.28 -4.06 21.56
N LEU A 7 -76.48 -3.17 22.14
CA LEU A 7 -75.04 -3.09 21.90
C LEU A 7 -74.38 -4.38 22.39
N LEU A 8 -73.81 -5.16 21.46
CA LEU A 8 -72.88 -6.25 21.76
C LEU A 8 -71.45 -5.69 21.82
N LEU A 9 -70.96 -5.50 23.04
CA LEU A 9 -69.54 -5.33 23.35
C LEU A 9 -68.81 -6.66 23.04
N LEU A 10 -68.05 -6.71 21.95
CA LEU A 10 -67.06 -7.76 21.73
C LEU A 10 -65.90 -7.55 22.72
N PRO A 11 -65.52 -8.55 23.52
CA PRO A 11 -64.34 -8.44 24.37
C PRO A 11 -63.11 -8.41 23.47
N LEU A 12 -62.27 -7.39 23.64
CA LEU A 12 -60.89 -7.40 23.18
C LEU A 12 -60.21 -8.60 23.86
N TYR A 13 -60.09 -9.72 23.14
CA TYR A 13 -59.10 -10.72 23.48
C TYR A 13 -57.75 -10.00 23.44
N ALA A 14 -57.12 -9.85 24.60
CA ALA A 14 -55.69 -9.64 24.67
C ALA A 14 -55.07 -10.79 23.88
N GLY A 15 -54.63 -10.50 22.65
CA GLY A 15 -53.84 -11.43 21.86
C GLY A 15 -52.68 -11.85 22.75
N LEU A 16 -52.65 -13.13 23.11
CA LEU A 16 -51.47 -13.77 23.66
C LEU A 16 -50.33 -13.42 22.69
N SER A 17 -49.45 -12.52 23.12
CA SER A 17 -48.16 -12.32 22.48
C SER A 17 -47.44 -13.66 22.61
N ILE A 18 -47.51 -14.48 21.57
CA ILE A 18 -46.68 -15.67 21.44
C ILE A 18 -45.26 -15.13 21.33
N THR A 19 -44.57 -15.03 22.46
CA THR A 19 -43.14 -14.75 22.48
C THR A 19 -42.49 -15.80 21.60
N ALA A 20 -41.85 -15.37 20.51
CA ALA A 20 -41.17 -16.29 19.60
C ALA A 20 -40.18 -17.15 20.42
N PRO A 21 -40.13 -18.48 20.22
CA PRO A 21 -39.31 -19.35 21.04
C PRO A 21 -37.83 -18.96 20.90
N SER A 22 -37.18 -18.68 22.03
CA SER A 22 -35.74 -18.36 22.07
C SER A 22 -34.90 -19.62 21.95
N CYS A 23 -33.73 -19.52 21.30
CA CYS A 23 -32.82 -20.64 21.15
C CYS A 23 -32.18 -21.11 22.46
N SER A 24 -31.92 -22.41 22.54
CA SER A 24 -31.31 -23.07 23.71
C SER A 24 -29.96 -22.46 24.11
N ARG A 25 -29.70 -22.38 25.43
CA ARG A 25 -28.47 -21.83 26.00
C ARG A 25 -27.28 -22.80 26.03
N ASN A 26 -27.49 -24.06 25.66
CA ASN A 26 -26.47 -25.12 25.71
C ASN A 26 -25.57 -25.12 24.47
N VAL A 27 -24.80 -24.04 24.30
CA VAL A 27 -24.00 -23.79 23.08
C VAL A 27 -22.52 -23.56 23.35
N LYS A 28 -22.01 -23.92 24.54
CA LYS A 28 -20.60 -23.74 24.89
C LYS A 28 -19.66 -24.47 23.92
N ILE A 29 -18.49 -23.88 23.70
CA ILE A 29 -17.36 -24.48 22.97
C ILE A 29 -16.26 -24.87 23.95
N LEU A 30 -15.69 -26.06 23.82
CA LEU A 30 -14.57 -26.48 24.67
C LEU A 30 -13.28 -25.77 24.23
N GLY A 31 -12.62 -25.09 25.17
CA GLY A 31 -11.36 -24.39 24.94
C GLY A 31 -11.48 -23.03 24.25
N GLY A 32 -12.68 -22.45 24.21
CA GLY A 32 -12.95 -21.14 23.63
C GLY A 32 -14.15 -20.45 24.27
N ASN A 33 -14.62 -19.38 23.64
CA ASN A 33 -15.80 -18.62 24.04
C ASN A 33 -16.77 -18.44 22.86
N PHE A 34 -17.93 -17.85 23.09
CA PHE A 34 -18.87 -17.47 22.03
C PHE A 34 -19.49 -16.09 22.28
N THR A 35 -19.91 -15.44 21.20
CA THR A 35 -20.69 -14.19 21.24
C THR A 35 -22.01 -14.40 20.50
N LEU A 36 -23.00 -13.54 20.79
CA LEU A 36 -24.33 -13.56 20.17
C LEU A 36 -24.63 -12.18 19.60
N SER A 37 -25.12 -12.11 18.36
CA SER A 37 -25.46 -10.83 17.73
C SER A 37 -26.71 -10.19 18.32
N ASN A 38 -27.75 -10.98 18.62
CA ASN A 38 -29.02 -10.47 19.17
C ASN A 38 -29.56 -11.40 20.27
N GLY A 39 -28.73 -11.69 21.27
CA GLY A 39 -29.09 -12.57 22.38
C GLY A 39 -29.53 -13.95 21.91
N TRP A 40 -30.67 -14.43 22.43
CA TRP A 40 -31.19 -15.78 22.15
C TRP A 40 -32.40 -15.78 21.20
N ALA A 41 -32.76 -14.63 20.64
CA ALA A 41 -33.93 -14.50 19.78
C ALA A 41 -33.70 -15.18 18.42
N PRO A 42 -34.76 -15.66 17.75
CA PRO A 42 -34.70 -16.05 16.34
C PRO A 42 -34.01 -15.00 15.47
N GLY A 43 -33.15 -15.44 14.56
CA GLY A 43 -32.29 -14.59 13.74
C GLY A 43 -30.95 -14.23 14.38
N SER A 44 -30.75 -14.48 15.69
CA SER A 44 -29.46 -14.26 16.35
C SER A 44 -28.39 -15.20 15.79
N LEU A 45 -27.17 -14.67 15.58
CA LEU A 45 -26.00 -15.40 15.13
C LEU A 45 -25.07 -15.65 16.32
N LEU A 46 -24.82 -16.91 16.61
CA LEU A 46 -23.79 -17.33 17.56
C LEU A 46 -22.46 -17.46 16.82
N THR A 47 -21.41 -16.83 17.36
CA THR A 47 -20.05 -16.87 16.79
C THR A 47 -19.08 -17.44 17.81
N TYR A 48 -18.42 -18.55 17.47
CA TYR A 48 -17.39 -19.17 18.30
C TYR A 48 -16.05 -18.45 18.14
N THR A 49 -15.33 -18.28 19.24
CA THR A 49 -14.00 -17.67 19.29
C THR A 49 -13.03 -18.60 20.01
N CYS A 50 -11.89 -18.89 19.39
CA CYS A 50 -10.83 -19.73 19.95
C CYS A 50 -9.56 -18.90 20.21
N PRO A 51 -8.70 -19.36 21.13
CA PRO A 51 -7.37 -18.77 21.34
C PRO A 51 -6.51 -18.82 20.06
N LEU A 52 -5.47 -17.98 20.00
CA LEU A 52 -4.50 -17.96 18.91
C LEU A 52 -3.92 -19.36 18.62
N GLY A 53 -3.78 -19.69 17.34
CA GLY A 53 -3.33 -21.01 16.87
C GLY A 53 -4.40 -22.11 16.96
N ARG A 54 -5.65 -21.77 17.32
CA ARG A 54 -6.79 -22.68 17.33
C ARG A 54 -7.97 -22.11 16.55
N TYR A 55 -8.86 -22.99 16.10
CA TYR A 55 -10.06 -22.62 15.35
C TYR A 55 -11.30 -23.37 15.85
N PRO A 56 -12.50 -22.79 15.70
CA PRO A 56 -13.75 -23.47 16.06
C PRO A 56 -14.05 -24.63 15.12
N TYR A 57 -14.33 -25.80 15.68
CA TYR A 57 -14.78 -26.98 14.95
C TYR A 57 -16.10 -27.49 15.54
N PRO A 58 -17.07 -27.93 14.72
CA PRO A 58 -17.01 -28.09 13.25
C PRO A 58 -17.33 -26.83 12.44
N VAL A 59 -18.00 -25.85 13.04
CA VAL A 59 -18.39 -24.58 12.40
C VAL A 59 -17.98 -23.40 13.26
N SER A 60 -17.75 -22.25 12.63
CA SER A 60 -17.43 -20.98 13.28
C SER A 60 -18.69 -20.25 13.79
N THR A 61 -19.82 -20.40 13.10
CA THR A 61 -21.08 -19.74 13.46
C THR A 61 -22.29 -20.68 13.47
N ARG A 62 -23.37 -20.27 14.14
CA ARG A 62 -24.67 -20.94 14.13
C ARG A 62 -25.79 -19.91 14.11
N LEU A 63 -26.80 -20.11 13.25
CA LEU A 63 -27.99 -19.27 13.19
C LEU A 63 -29.09 -19.82 14.11
N CYS A 64 -29.76 -18.95 14.86
CA CYS A 64 -30.98 -19.27 15.59
C CYS A 64 -32.18 -19.22 14.64
N ASN A 65 -32.83 -20.36 14.40
CA ASN A 65 -33.96 -20.44 13.49
C ASN A 65 -35.25 -19.89 14.14
N SER A 66 -36.26 -19.59 13.32
CA SER A 66 -37.61 -19.16 13.76
C SER A 66 -38.32 -20.17 14.67
N ASN A 67 -37.93 -21.45 14.61
CA ASN A 67 -38.46 -22.51 15.47
C ASN A 67 -37.78 -22.60 16.85
N GLY A 68 -36.87 -21.68 17.19
CA GLY A 68 -36.16 -21.68 18.48
C GLY A 68 -35.06 -22.74 18.58
N GLN A 69 -34.59 -23.30 17.46
CA GLN A 69 -33.46 -24.23 17.43
C GLN A 69 -32.26 -23.62 16.71
N TRP A 70 -31.06 -23.85 17.24
CA TRP A 70 -29.82 -23.52 16.55
C TRP A 70 -29.61 -24.43 15.35
N LYS A 71 -29.13 -23.88 14.24
CA LYS A 71 -28.65 -24.66 13.09
C LYS A 71 -27.68 -25.76 13.57
N SER A 72 -27.86 -26.98 13.05
CA SER A 72 -27.12 -28.15 13.50
C SER A 72 -25.61 -27.99 13.27
N LEU A 73 -24.80 -28.57 14.16
CA LEU A 73 -23.34 -28.59 14.06
C LEU A 73 -22.81 -29.57 12.99
N GLY A 74 -23.66 -30.40 12.38
CA GLY A 74 -23.26 -31.35 11.34
C GLY A 74 -23.86 -32.75 11.54
N ALA A 75 -23.38 -33.71 10.74
CA ALA A 75 -24.07 -34.95 10.37
C ALA A 75 -24.31 -36.00 11.48
N SER A 76 -23.77 -35.83 12.69
CA SER A 76 -23.95 -36.80 13.80
C SER A 76 -24.56 -36.16 15.05
N GLU A 77 -25.59 -36.80 15.60
CA GLU A 77 -26.14 -36.49 16.93
C GLU A 77 -25.02 -36.58 17.99
N GLY A 78 -24.88 -35.54 18.81
CA GLY A 78 -23.84 -35.48 19.87
C GLY A 78 -22.54 -34.76 19.50
N THR A 79 -22.40 -34.22 18.29
CA THR A 79 -21.22 -33.41 17.90
C THR A 79 -21.09 -32.17 18.80
N LYS A 80 -20.00 -32.06 19.57
CA LYS A 80 -19.70 -30.91 20.45
C LYS A 80 -18.77 -29.91 19.78
N ALA A 81 -19.03 -28.62 19.97
CA ALA A 81 -18.12 -27.56 19.52
C ALA A 81 -16.82 -27.58 20.33
N ILE A 82 -15.67 -27.63 19.66
CA ILE A 82 -14.35 -27.65 20.30
C ILE A 82 -13.34 -26.77 19.54
N CYS A 83 -12.39 -26.17 20.26
CA CYS A 83 -11.27 -25.45 19.65
C CYS A 83 -10.12 -26.42 19.29
N LYS A 84 -9.98 -26.71 18.00
CA LYS A 84 -8.89 -27.55 17.45
C LYS A 84 -7.67 -26.71 17.09
N PHE A 85 -6.49 -27.31 17.12
CA PHE A 85 -5.26 -26.66 16.66
C PHE A 85 -5.26 -26.47 15.15
N VAL A 86 -4.83 -25.30 14.70
CA VAL A 86 -4.54 -25.01 13.28
C VAL A 86 -3.38 -25.88 12.81
N ARG A 87 -3.49 -26.44 11.61
CA ARG A 87 -2.47 -27.28 10.98
C ARG A 87 -2.42 -26.98 9.49
N CYS A 88 -1.27 -27.21 8.86
CA CYS A 88 -1.16 -27.12 7.40
C CYS A 88 -1.42 -28.50 6.76
N PRO A 89 -2.02 -28.53 5.55
CA PRO A 89 -2.23 -29.76 4.81
C PRO A 89 -0.90 -30.42 4.45
N ALA A 90 -0.85 -31.75 4.45
CA ALA A 90 0.32 -32.49 4.00
C ALA A 90 0.35 -32.62 2.46
N PRO A 91 1.54 -32.72 1.83
CA PRO A 91 1.63 -33.06 0.41
C PRO A 91 1.02 -34.45 0.14
N VAL A 92 0.02 -34.52 -0.73
CA VAL A 92 -0.65 -35.79 -1.07
C VAL A 92 0.01 -36.47 -2.26
N ALA A 93 0.53 -35.67 -3.19
CA ALA A 93 1.37 -36.11 -4.29
C ALA A 93 2.51 -35.10 -4.50
N PHE A 94 3.68 -35.61 -4.90
CA PHE A 94 4.84 -34.85 -5.34
C PHE A 94 5.56 -35.73 -6.36
N GLU A 95 5.65 -35.27 -7.60
CA GLU A 95 6.17 -36.06 -8.73
C GLU A 95 7.66 -35.80 -8.95
N ASN A 96 8.37 -36.82 -9.43
CA ASN A 96 9.80 -36.75 -9.81
C ASN A 96 10.72 -36.23 -8.70
N GLY A 97 10.39 -36.57 -7.46
CA GLY A 97 11.07 -36.09 -6.27
C GLY A 97 10.49 -36.66 -4.98
N VAL A 98 11.12 -36.30 -3.87
CA VAL A 98 10.73 -36.70 -2.52
C VAL A 98 10.54 -35.48 -1.62
N TYR A 99 9.71 -35.64 -0.59
CA TYR A 99 9.53 -34.63 0.44
C TYR A 99 9.65 -35.24 1.84
N SER A 100 10.11 -34.44 2.79
CA SER A 100 10.28 -34.87 4.19
C SER A 100 10.02 -33.72 5.19
N PRO A 101 9.45 -34.01 6.38
CA PRO A 101 8.96 -35.31 6.85
C PRO A 101 7.56 -35.66 6.30
N ARG A 102 7.24 -36.97 6.22
CA ARG A 102 5.92 -37.47 5.78
C ARG A 102 4.94 -37.55 6.96
N LEU A 103 4.32 -36.42 7.29
CA LEU A 103 3.27 -36.33 8.31
C LEU A 103 1.89 -36.30 7.66
N SER A 104 0.84 -36.71 8.38
CA SER A 104 -0.55 -36.58 7.91
C SER A 104 -1.07 -35.13 7.93
N SER A 105 -0.47 -34.29 8.77
CA SER A 105 -0.67 -32.84 8.84
C SER A 105 0.48 -32.20 9.61
N HIS A 106 0.83 -30.96 9.28
CA HIS A 106 1.96 -30.28 9.89
C HIS A 106 1.50 -29.26 10.94
N PRO A 107 2.09 -29.25 12.15
CA PRO A 107 1.83 -28.20 13.12
C PRO A 107 2.39 -26.86 12.64
N VAL A 108 1.80 -25.76 13.11
CA VAL A 108 2.33 -24.40 12.90
C VAL A 108 3.80 -24.33 13.36
N GLY A 109 4.65 -23.70 12.54
CA GLY A 109 6.10 -23.62 12.72
C GLY A 109 6.87 -24.85 12.20
N GLY A 110 6.18 -25.94 11.85
CA GLY A 110 6.80 -27.10 11.21
C GLY A 110 7.24 -26.82 9.78
N ASN A 111 8.30 -27.49 9.34
CA ASN A 111 8.84 -27.36 7.99
C ASN A 111 8.58 -28.62 7.16
N VAL A 112 8.55 -28.46 5.84
CA VAL A 112 8.64 -29.54 4.85
C VAL A 112 9.69 -29.17 3.82
N SER A 113 10.55 -30.12 3.48
CA SER A 113 11.63 -29.98 2.49
C SER A 113 11.33 -30.82 1.27
N PHE A 114 11.76 -30.34 0.09
CA PHE A 114 11.55 -30.98 -1.20
C PHE A 114 12.89 -31.18 -1.90
N GLU A 115 13.04 -32.34 -2.53
CA GLU A 115 14.23 -32.73 -3.28
C GLU A 115 13.81 -33.44 -4.56
N CYS A 116 14.44 -33.13 -5.69
CA CYS A 116 14.11 -33.73 -6.97
C CYS A 116 14.99 -34.95 -7.26
N GLU A 117 14.45 -35.87 -8.04
CA GLU A 117 15.21 -36.99 -8.59
C GLU A 117 16.23 -36.49 -9.63
N ASP A 118 17.24 -37.32 -9.91
CA ASP A 118 18.27 -37.01 -10.90
C ASP A 118 17.66 -36.71 -12.28
N GLY A 119 18.16 -35.64 -12.93
CA GLY A 119 17.66 -35.18 -14.23
C GLY A 119 16.49 -34.20 -14.14
N TYR A 120 15.97 -33.91 -12.95
CA TYR A 120 14.96 -32.88 -12.72
C TYR A 120 15.54 -31.67 -11.95
N ILE A 121 15.03 -30.48 -12.27
CA ILE A 121 15.42 -29.24 -11.61
C ILE A 121 14.31 -28.81 -10.65
N LEU A 122 14.67 -28.63 -9.38
CA LEU A 122 13.77 -28.09 -8.38
C LEU A 122 13.46 -26.61 -8.68
N ARG A 123 12.17 -26.31 -8.81
CA ARG A 123 11.63 -24.95 -8.94
C ARG A 123 10.70 -24.66 -7.76
N GLY A 124 10.52 -23.38 -7.46
CA GLY A 124 9.79 -22.94 -6.28
C GLY A 124 10.62 -23.06 -4.99
N SER A 125 9.94 -23.14 -3.84
CA SER A 125 10.60 -23.10 -2.54
C SER A 125 11.10 -24.49 -2.10
N PRO A 126 12.43 -24.70 -1.91
CA PRO A 126 12.98 -26.00 -1.51
C PRO A 126 12.60 -26.42 -0.10
N MET A 127 12.19 -25.45 0.72
CA MET A 127 11.67 -25.68 2.05
C MET A 127 10.52 -24.70 2.30
N ARG A 128 9.42 -25.22 2.83
CA ARG A 128 8.24 -24.43 3.20
C ARG A 128 7.93 -24.62 4.68
N ARG A 129 7.47 -23.58 5.35
CA ARG A 129 7.09 -23.55 6.76
C ARG A 129 5.59 -23.31 6.92
N CYS A 130 4.98 -24.06 7.84
CA CYS A 130 3.57 -23.93 8.15
C CYS A 130 3.30 -22.66 8.97
N ARG A 131 2.54 -21.72 8.42
CA ARG A 131 2.20 -20.43 9.05
C ARG A 131 0.97 -20.56 9.97
N PRO A 132 0.74 -19.57 10.87
CA PRO A 132 -0.38 -19.60 11.83
C PRO A 132 -1.79 -19.59 11.20
N ASN A 133 -1.91 -19.21 9.92
CA ASN A 133 -3.15 -19.25 9.15
C ASN A 133 -3.43 -20.63 8.51
N GLY A 134 -2.63 -21.65 8.83
CA GLY A 134 -2.79 -23.01 8.29
C GLY A 134 -2.39 -23.13 6.82
N MET A 135 -1.62 -22.17 6.30
CA MET A 135 -1.06 -22.20 4.95
C MET A 135 0.46 -22.32 4.98
N TRP A 136 1.02 -22.83 3.89
CA TRP A 136 2.47 -22.89 3.68
C TRP A 136 2.99 -21.57 3.13
N ASP A 137 4.12 -21.08 3.64
CA ASP A 137 4.85 -19.95 3.04
C ASP A 137 5.51 -20.33 1.70
N GLY A 138 6.13 -19.37 1.02
CA GLY A 138 6.86 -19.61 -0.23
C GLY A 138 5.99 -20.08 -1.41
N GLU A 139 6.67 -20.46 -2.48
CA GLU A 139 6.10 -20.92 -3.75
C GLU A 139 5.96 -22.44 -3.79
N THR A 140 5.05 -22.95 -4.64
CA THR A 140 4.87 -24.39 -4.85
C THR A 140 6.15 -25.02 -5.40
N ALA A 141 6.65 -26.02 -4.67
CA ALA A 141 7.81 -26.80 -5.09
C ALA A 141 7.40 -27.77 -6.20
N LEU A 142 8.21 -27.87 -7.25
CA LEU A 142 8.02 -28.83 -8.34
C LEU A 142 9.36 -29.25 -8.95
N CYS A 143 9.37 -30.43 -9.56
CA CYS A 143 10.53 -31.02 -10.22
C CYS A 143 10.30 -31.05 -11.73
N ASP A 144 10.92 -30.12 -12.45
CA ASP A 144 10.73 -29.92 -13.89
C ASP A 144 11.93 -30.40 -14.69
N ASN A 145 11.68 -31.15 -15.76
CA ASN A 145 12.69 -31.58 -16.73
C ASN A 145 12.77 -30.67 -17.97
N GLY A 146 11.87 -29.69 -18.09
CA GLY A 146 11.86 -28.70 -19.16
C GLY A 146 11.47 -29.25 -20.54
N ALA A 147 10.86 -30.43 -20.62
CA ALA A 147 10.54 -31.10 -21.88
C ALA A 147 9.22 -30.61 -22.54
N GLY A 148 8.35 -29.94 -21.77
CA GLY A 148 7.04 -29.46 -22.25
C GLY A 148 7.09 -28.09 -22.95
N HIS A 149 6.07 -27.79 -23.77
CA HIS A 149 5.86 -26.45 -24.33
C HIS A 149 5.52 -25.44 -23.23
N CYS A 150 4.56 -25.80 -22.38
CA CYS A 150 4.37 -25.15 -21.09
C CYS A 150 5.22 -25.85 -20.03
N ARG A 151 5.67 -25.07 -19.04
CA ARG A 151 6.36 -25.61 -17.87
C ARG A 151 5.44 -26.55 -17.08
N ASP A 152 6.00 -27.48 -16.32
CA ASP A 152 5.21 -28.27 -15.39
C ASP A 152 4.44 -27.33 -14.42
N PRO A 153 3.09 -27.39 -14.36
CA PRO A 153 2.28 -26.49 -13.52
C PRO A 153 2.30 -26.87 -12.02
N GLY A 154 3.07 -27.88 -11.63
CA GLY A 154 3.24 -28.36 -10.27
C GLY A 154 2.01 -29.05 -9.68
N ILE A 155 2.17 -29.51 -8.44
CA ILE A 155 1.09 -30.08 -7.60
C ILE A 155 1.07 -29.31 -6.27
N PRO A 156 0.19 -28.30 -6.13
CA PRO A 156 0.05 -27.55 -4.89
C PRO A 156 -0.28 -28.46 -3.69
N ILE A 157 0.27 -28.14 -2.52
CA ILE A 157 0.12 -28.98 -1.32
C ILE A 157 -1.37 -29.14 -0.96
N GLY A 158 -1.79 -30.37 -0.70
CA GLY A 158 -3.18 -30.73 -0.41
C GLY A 158 -4.03 -31.00 -1.66
N SER A 159 -3.49 -30.81 -2.86
CA SER A 159 -4.14 -31.14 -4.13
C SER A 159 -3.62 -32.45 -4.73
N VAL A 160 -4.40 -33.01 -5.67
CA VAL A 160 -4.01 -34.06 -6.59
C VAL A 160 -4.21 -33.53 -8.00
N ARG A 161 -3.23 -33.73 -8.88
CA ARG A 161 -3.29 -33.36 -10.30
C ARG A 161 -3.54 -34.59 -11.16
N THR A 162 -4.34 -34.41 -12.21
CA THR A 162 -4.47 -35.36 -13.33
C THR A 162 -4.07 -34.66 -14.62
N GLY A 163 -3.42 -35.40 -15.53
CA GLY A 163 -2.78 -34.84 -16.72
C GLY A 163 -1.28 -34.65 -16.50
N TYR A 164 -0.48 -35.17 -17.43
CA TYR A 164 0.98 -35.30 -17.31
C TYR A 164 1.73 -34.87 -18.59
N ARG A 165 0.99 -34.32 -19.57
CA ARG A 165 1.55 -33.78 -20.80
C ARG A 165 1.32 -32.28 -20.80
N PHE A 166 2.33 -31.53 -21.25
CA PHE A 166 2.36 -30.07 -21.15
C PHE A 166 2.60 -29.41 -22.52
N ASN A 167 2.07 -30.00 -23.60
CA ASN A 167 2.09 -29.41 -24.93
C ASN A 167 0.89 -28.48 -25.14
N VAL A 168 0.93 -27.66 -26.19
CA VAL A 168 -0.17 -26.76 -26.54
C VAL A 168 -1.50 -27.53 -26.65
N GLY A 169 -2.52 -27.08 -25.93
CA GLY A 169 -3.85 -27.70 -25.86
C GLY A 169 -3.99 -28.82 -24.83
N ASP A 170 -2.90 -29.29 -24.20
CA ASP A 170 -2.99 -30.24 -23.10
C ASP A 170 -3.62 -29.57 -21.86
N ARG A 171 -4.39 -30.35 -21.11
CA ARG A 171 -5.17 -29.88 -19.94
C ARG A 171 -4.80 -30.67 -18.70
N VAL A 172 -4.69 -29.97 -17.57
CA VAL A 172 -4.52 -30.56 -16.25
C VAL A 172 -5.73 -30.23 -15.38
N LYS A 173 -6.17 -31.19 -14.56
CA LYS A 173 -7.25 -30.98 -13.59
C LYS A 173 -6.75 -31.22 -12.18
N TYR A 174 -7.16 -30.36 -11.27
CA TYR A 174 -6.80 -30.39 -9.86
C TYR A 174 -8.01 -30.72 -9.00
N ARG A 175 -7.78 -31.48 -7.94
CA ARG A 175 -8.80 -31.72 -6.91
C ARG A 175 -8.15 -31.64 -5.54
N CYS A 176 -8.80 -30.95 -4.61
CA CYS A 176 -8.32 -30.89 -3.23
C CYS A 176 -8.69 -32.16 -2.46
N SER A 177 -7.82 -32.52 -1.51
CA SER A 177 -8.07 -33.62 -0.58
C SER A 177 -9.29 -33.34 0.29
N GLU A 178 -9.92 -34.40 0.82
CA GLU A 178 -11.21 -34.28 1.52
C GLU A 178 -11.22 -33.16 2.58
N LYS A 179 -12.29 -32.36 2.57
CA LYS A 179 -12.57 -31.22 3.47
C LYS A 179 -11.76 -29.94 3.22
N LEU A 180 -10.84 -29.94 2.26
CA LEU A 180 -10.20 -28.72 1.76
C LEU A 180 -11.02 -28.11 0.61
N ILE A 181 -10.96 -26.79 0.49
CA ILE A 181 -11.66 -26.01 -0.52
C ILE A 181 -10.65 -25.58 -1.58
N LEU A 182 -10.96 -25.84 -2.85
CA LEU A 182 -10.14 -25.39 -3.98
C LEU A 182 -10.42 -23.92 -4.24
N VAL A 183 -9.36 -23.10 -4.16
CA VAL A 183 -9.35 -21.71 -4.59
C VAL A 183 -8.40 -21.59 -5.77
N GLY A 184 -8.82 -20.95 -6.85
CA GLY A 184 -8.11 -20.87 -8.11
C GLY A 184 -8.81 -21.67 -9.21
N SER A 185 -8.06 -22.18 -10.19
CA SER A 185 -8.61 -22.91 -11.33
C SER A 185 -8.61 -24.43 -11.09
N GLU A 186 -9.78 -25.05 -11.21
CA GLU A 186 -9.92 -26.52 -11.16
C GLU A 186 -9.28 -27.18 -12.38
N GLU A 187 -9.33 -26.53 -13.55
CA GLU A 187 -8.74 -26.99 -14.79
C GLU A 187 -7.87 -25.89 -15.40
N ARG A 188 -6.70 -26.27 -15.92
CA ARG A 188 -5.76 -25.38 -16.61
C ARG A 188 -5.35 -26.00 -17.93
N GLU A 189 -5.18 -25.17 -18.95
CA GLU A 189 -4.83 -25.57 -20.32
C GLU A 189 -3.56 -24.87 -20.77
N CYS A 190 -2.64 -25.61 -21.40
CA CYS A 190 -1.41 -25.05 -21.93
C CYS A 190 -1.69 -24.26 -23.21
N GLN A 191 -1.44 -22.95 -23.16
CA GLN A 191 -1.72 -22.05 -24.27
C GLN A 191 -0.52 -21.94 -25.23
N ALA A 192 -0.77 -21.46 -26.45
CA ALA A 192 0.26 -21.34 -27.49
C ALA A 192 1.44 -20.43 -27.09
N ASN A 193 1.22 -19.48 -26.19
CA ASN A 193 2.25 -18.59 -25.65
C ASN A 193 3.16 -19.26 -24.59
N GLY A 194 2.98 -20.56 -24.30
CA GLY A 194 3.79 -21.29 -23.31
C GLY A 194 3.35 -21.06 -21.86
N VAL A 195 2.18 -20.45 -21.65
CA VAL A 195 1.62 -20.12 -20.34
C VAL A 195 0.35 -20.95 -20.09
N TRP A 196 0.11 -21.32 -18.83
CA TRP A 196 -1.11 -22.04 -18.46
C TRP A 196 -2.29 -21.08 -18.32
N SER A 197 -3.46 -21.50 -18.78
CA SER A 197 -4.70 -20.75 -18.55
C SER A 197 -5.10 -20.76 -17.06
N GLY A 198 -5.91 -19.79 -16.66
CA GLY A 198 -6.42 -19.69 -15.29
C GLY A 198 -5.31 -19.38 -14.27
N THR A 199 -5.62 -19.56 -12.99
CA THR A 199 -4.69 -19.31 -11.86
C THR A 199 -4.33 -20.61 -11.16
N GLU A 200 -3.14 -20.67 -10.55
CA GLU A 200 -2.70 -21.84 -9.78
C GLU A 200 -3.69 -22.15 -8.63
N PRO A 201 -4.13 -23.41 -8.46
CA PRO A 201 -5.05 -23.76 -7.40
C PRO A 201 -4.34 -23.86 -6.04
N ILE A 202 -5.06 -23.49 -4.98
CA ILE A 202 -4.63 -23.58 -3.58
C ILE A 202 -5.72 -24.32 -2.83
N CYS A 203 -5.33 -25.36 -2.08
CA CYS A 203 -6.25 -26.09 -1.21
C CYS A 203 -6.26 -25.48 0.19
N ARG A 204 -7.35 -24.80 0.53
CA ARG A 204 -7.51 -24.07 1.79
C ARG A 204 -8.36 -24.85 2.78
N SER A 205 -8.04 -24.72 4.07
CA SER A 205 -8.95 -25.16 5.11
C SER A 205 -10.01 -24.08 5.38
N SER A 206 -11.14 -24.44 5.99
CA SER A 206 -12.18 -23.47 6.37
C SER A 206 -11.71 -22.39 7.35
N TYR A 207 -10.65 -22.66 8.11
CA TYR A 207 -10.02 -21.71 9.03
C TYR A 207 -8.85 -20.93 8.42
N SER A 208 -8.54 -21.13 7.15
CA SER A 208 -7.47 -20.40 6.48
C SER A 208 -7.91 -18.98 6.15
N TYR A 209 -6.97 -18.04 6.25
CA TYR A 209 -7.13 -16.62 5.92
C TYR A 209 -5.82 -16.08 5.34
N ASP A 210 -5.87 -14.92 4.70
CA ASP A 210 -4.73 -14.22 4.10
C ASP A 210 -4.19 -13.16 5.07
N PHE A 211 -2.87 -13.02 5.11
CA PHE A 211 -2.23 -11.93 5.84
C PHE A 211 -2.18 -10.66 4.98
N PRO A 212 -2.30 -9.45 5.58
CA PRO A 212 -2.18 -8.20 4.83
C PRO A 212 -0.90 -8.10 4.00
N GLU A 213 0.23 -8.57 4.54
CA GLU A 213 1.51 -8.59 3.82
C GLU A 213 1.53 -9.51 2.57
N ASP A 214 0.62 -10.47 2.49
CA ASP A 214 0.50 -11.37 1.32
C ASP A 214 -0.47 -10.83 0.27
N VAL A 215 -1.43 -9.99 0.67
CA VAL A 215 -2.49 -9.45 -0.20
C VAL A 215 -2.06 -8.14 -0.85
N ALA A 216 -1.48 -7.22 -0.08
CA ALA A 216 -1.09 -5.90 -0.58
C ALA A 216 -0.18 -5.98 -1.83
N PRO A 217 0.90 -6.77 -1.84
CA PRO A 217 1.77 -6.85 -3.02
C PRO A 217 1.09 -7.40 -4.28
N VAL A 218 0.05 -8.23 -4.12
CA VAL A 218 -0.70 -8.76 -5.27
C VAL A 218 -1.58 -7.69 -5.88
N LEU A 219 -2.36 -6.98 -5.05
CA LEU A 219 -3.15 -5.83 -5.49
C LEU A 219 -2.22 -4.81 -6.17
N ASP A 220 -1.08 -4.51 -5.56
CA ASP A 220 -0.10 -3.55 -6.09
C ASP A 220 0.41 -3.90 -7.46
N THR A 221 0.73 -5.18 -7.69
CA THR A 221 1.24 -5.64 -8.98
C THR A 221 0.20 -5.44 -10.07
N ALA A 222 -1.05 -5.77 -9.77
CA ALA A 222 -2.13 -5.61 -10.72
C ALA A 222 -2.43 -4.15 -11.03
N PHE A 223 -2.51 -3.28 -10.01
CA PHE A 223 -2.64 -1.85 -10.28
C PHE A 223 -1.41 -1.30 -10.99
N SER A 224 -0.18 -1.73 -10.66
CA SER A 224 1.03 -1.27 -11.35
C SER A 224 1.06 -1.63 -12.84
N GLN A 225 0.54 -2.79 -13.24
CA GLN A 225 0.39 -3.14 -14.66
C GLN A 225 -0.63 -2.24 -15.37
N VAL A 226 -1.73 -1.91 -14.69
CA VAL A 226 -2.74 -0.97 -15.19
C VAL A 226 -2.16 0.44 -15.32
N LEU A 227 -1.34 0.89 -14.35
CA LEU A 227 -0.69 2.20 -14.30
C LEU A 227 0.49 2.33 -15.29
N GLY A 228 1.26 1.26 -15.50
CA GLY A 228 2.37 1.23 -16.45
C GLY A 228 1.91 1.23 -17.92
N ALA A 229 0.67 0.80 -18.18
CA ALA A 229 0.05 0.87 -19.49
C ALA A 229 -0.51 2.25 -19.85
N THR A 230 -0.58 3.19 -18.90
CA THR A 230 -1.23 4.51 -19.07
C THR A 230 -0.24 5.68 -19.22
N ASN A 231 1.08 5.45 -19.13
CA ASN A 231 2.07 6.53 -19.09
C ASN A 231 2.69 6.80 -20.48
N PRO A 232 2.50 7.98 -21.10
CA PRO A 232 2.97 8.27 -22.47
C PRO A 232 4.47 8.62 -22.58
N LEU A 233 5.22 8.69 -21.48
CA LEU A 233 6.49 9.41 -21.43
C LEU A 233 7.73 8.62 -21.88
N MET A 234 7.62 7.35 -22.27
CA MET A 234 8.76 6.58 -22.78
C MET A 234 8.36 5.61 -23.89
N ALA A 235 8.15 6.15 -25.10
CA ALA A 235 8.28 5.39 -26.34
C ALA A 235 9.34 6.06 -27.22
N GLU A 236 10.60 5.97 -26.80
CA GLU A 236 11.75 6.11 -27.71
C GLU A 236 12.45 4.76 -27.82
N GLY A 237 12.00 4.00 -28.82
CA GLY A 237 12.60 2.78 -29.33
C GLY A 237 11.98 2.55 -30.72
N ASP A 238 12.82 2.42 -31.73
CA ASP A 238 12.47 2.40 -33.16
C ASP A 238 11.41 1.31 -33.46
N GLY A 239 10.24 1.73 -33.99
CA GLY A 239 9.08 0.86 -34.30
C GLY A 239 7.75 1.41 -33.74
N GLU A 240 6.86 1.83 -34.65
CA GLU A 240 5.46 2.25 -34.46
C GLU A 240 5.04 2.83 -33.09
N LYS A 241 4.87 4.16 -33.06
CA LYS A 241 4.26 4.91 -31.95
C LYS A 241 2.82 4.43 -31.67
N ILE A 242 2.64 3.48 -30.75
CA ILE A 242 1.34 3.24 -30.11
C ILE A 242 1.29 4.11 -28.85
N GLN A 243 0.65 5.26 -28.97
CA GLN A 243 0.29 6.11 -27.85
C GLN A 243 -0.75 5.34 -27.00
N ARG A 244 -0.33 4.69 -25.91
CA ARG A 244 -1.26 3.99 -25.01
C ARG A 244 -1.87 4.99 -24.02
N SER A 245 -2.95 5.65 -24.44
CA SER A 245 -3.83 6.44 -23.55
C SER A 245 -4.70 5.50 -22.72
N GLY A 246 -4.15 4.91 -21.65
CA GLY A 246 -4.96 4.06 -20.79
C GLY A 246 -5.95 4.90 -19.96
N HIS A 247 -7.25 4.62 -20.09
CA HIS A 247 -8.28 5.05 -19.15
C HIS A 247 -8.61 3.88 -18.24
N LEU A 248 -8.69 4.11 -16.93
CA LEU A 248 -9.10 3.08 -15.96
C LEU A 248 -10.45 3.43 -15.35
N ASN A 249 -11.39 2.50 -15.43
CA ASN A 249 -12.62 2.52 -14.66
C ASN A 249 -12.47 1.61 -13.44
N LEU A 250 -12.58 2.21 -12.26
CA LEU A 250 -12.53 1.52 -10.98
C LEU A 250 -13.93 1.45 -10.37
N TYR A 251 -14.46 0.25 -10.13
CA TYR A 251 -15.77 0.05 -9.51
C TYR A 251 -15.61 -0.48 -8.10
N LEU A 252 -16.13 0.26 -7.13
CA LEU A 252 -16.14 -0.07 -5.71
C LEU A 252 -17.51 -0.58 -5.29
N LEU A 253 -17.58 -1.86 -4.91
CA LEU A 253 -18.80 -2.49 -4.42
C LEU A 253 -18.65 -2.74 -2.93
N LEU A 254 -19.44 -1.99 -2.14
CA LEU A 254 -19.43 -2.07 -0.68
C LEU A 254 -20.69 -2.78 -0.21
N ASP A 255 -20.52 -3.96 0.36
CA ASP A 255 -21.60 -4.69 1.00
C ASP A 255 -22.00 -3.98 2.30
N SER A 256 -23.27 -3.59 2.39
CA SER A 256 -23.86 -2.95 3.57
C SER A 256 -25.02 -3.77 4.11
N SER A 257 -25.03 -5.08 3.83
CA SER A 257 -26.04 -6.00 4.32
C SER A 257 -25.94 -6.20 5.84
N GLN A 258 -26.99 -6.73 6.43
CA GLN A 258 -27.10 -6.91 7.89
C GLN A 258 -26.07 -7.90 8.48
N SER A 259 -25.35 -8.64 7.65
CA SER A 259 -24.31 -9.57 8.10
C SER A 259 -22.99 -8.87 8.41
N ILE A 260 -22.84 -7.62 7.98
CA ILE A 260 -21.70 -6.75 8.26
C ILE A 260 -22.07 -5.79 9.40
N SER A 261 -21.17 -5.57 10.35
CA SER A 261 -21.42 -4.61 11.43
C SER A 261 -21.26 -3.17 10.94
N GLU A 262 -21.89 -2.20 11.60
CA GLU A 262 -21.70 -0.78 11.28
C GLU A 262 -20.23 -0.34 11.40
N GLU A 263 -19.49 -0.90 12.37
CA GLU A 263 -18.05 -0.67 12.53
C GLU A 263 -17.24 -1.22 11.35
N ASP A 264 -17.48 -2.47 10.96
CA ASP A 264 -16.80 -3.11 9.83
C ASP A 264 -17.12 -2.38 8.51
N PHE A 265 -18.36 -1.94 8.32
CA PHE A 265 -18.74 -1.14 7.17
C PHE A 265 -18.03 0.22 7.17
N GLY A 266 -17.88 0.86 8.33
CA GLY A 266 -17.05 2.06 8.48
C GLY A 266 -15.61 1.83 8.00
N ILE A 267 -15.03 0.67 8.32
CA ILE A 267 -13.68 0.30 7.87
C ILE A 267 -13.65 -0.02 6.37
N PHE A 268 -14.71 -0.58 5.78
CA PHE A 268 -14.82 -0.75 4.32
C PHE A 268 -14.76 0.61 3.61
N LYS A 269 -15.50 1.61 4.13
CA LYS A 269 -15.46 2.97 3.58
C LYS A 269 -14.07 3.59 3.69
N GLU A 270 -13.42 3.47 4.85
CA GLU A 270 -12.08 4.01 5.06
C GLU A 270 -11.03 3.31 4.18
N SER A 271 -11.12 1.99 4.04
CA SER A 271 -10.26 1.19 3.16
C SER A 271 -10.42 1.62 1.69
N ALA A 272 -11.67 1.81 1.24
CA ALA A 272 -11.96 2.32 -0.09
C ALA A 272 -11.45 3.76 -0.28
N ARG A 273 -11.57 4.61 0.74
CA ARG A 273 -11.07 6.00 0.75
C ARG A 273 -9.55 6.04 0.60
N LEU A 274 -8.81 5.26 1.38
CA LEU A 274 -7.35 5.16 1.29
C LEU A 274 -6.90 4.71 -0.11
N MET A 275 -7.58 3.72 -0.68
CA MET A 275 -7.27 3.24 -2.01
C MET A 275 -7.54 4.31 -3.07
N VAL A 276 -8.67 5.00 -3.00
CA VAL A 276 -9.00 6.13 -3.89
C VAL A 276 -7.93 7.21 -3.77
N ASP A 277 -7.64 7.70 -2.57
CA ASP A 277 -6.60 8.71 -2.32
C ASP A 277 -5.26 8.29 -2.94
N ARG A 278 -4.90 7.01 -2.81
CA ARG A 278 -3.65 6.47 -3.33
C ARG A 278 -3.66 6.36 -4.85
N ILE A 279 -4.73 5.87 -5.47
CA ILE A 279 -4.86 5.76 -6.93
C ILE A 279 -4.82 7.16 -7.58
N PHE A 280 -5.53 8.14 -7.02
CA PHE A 280 -5.47 9.54 -7.46
C PHE A 280 -4.14 10.24 -7.13
N SER A 281 -3.22 9.61 -6.39
CA SER A 281 -1.85 10.13 -6.20
C SER A 281 -0.94 9.87 -7.40
N PHE A 282 -1.32 8.96 -8.30
CA PHE A 282 -0.66 8.72 -9.58
C PHE A 282 -1.26 9.58 -10.69
N ASP A 283 -0.45 9.94 -11.67
CA ASP A 283 -0.86 10.80 -12.80
C ASP A 283 -1.57 9.97 -13.88
N ILE A 284 -2.79 9.52 -13.58
CA ILE A 284 -3.57 8.59 -14.41
C ILE A 284 -4.99 9.10 -14.65
N ASN A 285 -5.55 8.75 -15.80
CA ASN A 285 -6.94 9.06 -16.13
C ASN A 285 -7.86 7.97 -15.55
N VAL A 286 -8.39 8.19 -14.34
CA VAL A 286 -9.27 7.26 -13.63
C VAL A 286 -10.69 7.83 -13.49
N SER A 287 -11.69 6.98 -13.70
CA SER A 287 -13.08 7.24 -13.28
C SER A 287 -13.47 6.22 -12.20
N VAL A 288 -14.02 6.68 -11.08
CA VAL A 288 -14.47 5.81 -9.98
C VAL A 288 -15.99 5.71 -9.95
N GLY A 289 -16.50 4.47 -9.99
CA GLY A 289 -17.89 4.13 -9.72
C GLY A 289 -18.03 3.56 -8.32
N ILE A 290 -19.05 3.98 -7.57
CA ILE A 290 -19.31 3.51 -6.21
C ILE A 290 -20.73 2.95 -6.16
N VAL A 291 -20.84 1.70 -5.73
CA VAL A 291 -22.10 0.98 -5.53
C VAL A 291 -22.12 0.41 -4.13
N THR A 292 -23.18 0.69 -3.38
CA THR A 292 -23.45 0.00 -2.12
C THR A 292 -24.56 -1.00 -2.35
N PHE A 293 -24.58 -2.12 -1.63
CA PHE A 293 -25.62 -3.12 -1.86
C PHE A 293 -25.98 -3.91 -0.61
N ALA A 294 -27.23 -4.38 -0.61
CA ALA A 294 -27.75 -5.37 0.31
C ALA A 294 -28.72 -6.29 -0.46
N LYS A 295 -30.05 -6.15 -0.27
CA LYS A 295 -31.05 -6.87 -1.09
C LYS A 295 -31.11 -6.30 -2.52
N THR A 296 -30.93 -4.99 -2.66
CA THR A 296 -30.80 -4.28 -3.93
C THR A 296 -29.54 -3.40 -3.93
N PRO A 297 -28.92 -3.17 -5.10
CA PRO A 297 -27.79 -2.25 -5.22
C PRO A 297 -28.29 -0.79 -5.31
N LYS A 298 -27.45 0.14 -4.87
CA LYS A 298 -27.62 1.58 -5.00
C LYS A 298 -26.34 2.19 -5.57
N VAL A 299 -26.47 2.82 -6.73
CA VAL A 299 -25.36 3.53 -7.36
C VAL A 299 -25.18 4.88 -6.66
N ILE A 300 -24.10 5.03 -5.91
CA ILE A 300 -23.73 6.27 -5.23
C ILE A 300 -23.03 7.22 -6.21
N LEU A 301 -22.18 6.66 -7.08
CA LEU A 301 -21.46 7.40 -8.10
C LEU A 301 -21.28 6.52 -9.35
N SER A 302 -21.63 7.06 -10.52
CA SER A 302 -21.39 6.38 -11.80
C SER A 302 -20.08 6.83 -12.42
N VAL A 303 -19.35 5.91 -13.06
CA VAL A 303 -18.12 6.22 -13.84
C VAL A 303 -18.36 7.23 -14.95
N THR A 304 -19.58 7.31 -15.49
CA THR A 304 -19.95 8.28 -16.53
C THR A 304 -20.19 9.70 -16.01
N SER A 305 -20.25 9.90 -14.68
CA SER A 305 -20.38 11.23 -14.07
C SER A 305 -19.09 12.01 -14.22
N LYS A 306 -19.16 13.34 -14.37
CA LYS A 306 -17.93 14.17 -14.33
C LYS A 306 -17.22 14.08 -12.97
N SER A 307 -18.01 14.00 -11.90
CA SER A 307 -17.50 13.87 -10.53
C SER A 307 -16.77 12.55 -10.25
N SER A 308 -16.86 11.53 -11.12
CA SER A 308 -16.14 10.26 -10.97
C SER A 308 -14.62 10.41 -11.13
N ARG A 309 -14.19 11.53 -11.71
CA ARG A 309 -12.79 11.86 -12.00
C ARG A 309 -12.20 12.87 -11.02
N GLU A 310 -13.00 13.33 -10.05
CA GLU A 310 -12.63 14.33 -9.07
C GLU A 310 -12.49 13.67 -7.71
N GLU A 311 -11.26 13.46 -7.24
CA GLU A 311 -10.96 12.80 -5.96
C GLU A 311 -11.80 13.34 -4.80
N THR A 312 -11.91 14.67 -4.66
CA THR A 312 -12.66 15.31 -3.57
C THR A 312 -14.14 14.95 -3.60
N GLU A 313 -14.74 14.83 -4.78
CA GLU A 313 -16.13 14.41 -4.92
C GLU A 313 -16.28 12.92 -4.68
N VAL A 314 -15.36 12.09 -5.18
CA VAL A 314 -15.37 10.63 -4.93
C VAL A 314 -15.25 10.34 -3.43
N VAL A 315 -14.30 10.97 -2.74
CA VAL A 315 -14.07 10.81 -1.29
C VAL A 315 -15.28 11.28 -0.49
N LYS A 316 -15.82 12.46 -0.82
CA LYS A 316 -17.05 12.96 -0.18
C LYS A 316 -18.22 12.00 -0.37
N LYS A 317 -18.39 11.47 -1.59
CA LYS A 317 -19.43 10.47 -1.89
C LYS A 317 -19.25 9.18 -1.11
N LEU A 318 -18.02 8.75 -0.84
CA LEU A 318 -17.74 7.60 0.03
C LEU A 318 -18.09 7.91 1.49
N GLU A 319 -17.67 9.07 2.00
CA GLU A 319 -17.91 9.47 3.39
C GLU A 319 -19.41 9.57 3.72
N ASP A 320 -20.20 10.15 2.80
CA ASP A 320 -21.64 10.37 2.90
C ASP A 320 -22.48 9.07 2.91
N ILE A 321 -21.88 7.90 2.60
CA ILE A 321 -22.59 6.63 2.59
C ILE A 321 -23.01 6.23 4.01
N LYS A 322 -24.30 5.98 4.19
CA LYS A 322 -24.87 5.51 5.46
C LYS A 322 -24.97 3.99 5.48
N TYR A 323 -24.64 3.41 6.64
CA TYR A 323 -24.90 2.00 6.91
C TYR A 323 -26.42 1.76 7.06
N GLY A 324 -26.91 0.60 6.62
CA GLY A 324 -28.30 0.20 6.82
C GLY A 324 -29.33 1.07 6.11
N ASP A 325 -29.02 1.56 4.91
CA ASP A 325 -29.95 2.34 4.08
C ASP A 325 -31.27 1.56 3.88
N PRO A 326 -32.44 2.09 4.31
CA PRO A 326 -33.70 1.37 4.25
C PRO A 326 -34.11 0.96 2.81
N ASP A 327 -33.70 1.75 1.82
CA ASP A 327 -34.10 1.57 0.43
C ASP A 327 -33.46 0.32 -0.21
N ILE A 328 -32.32 -0.14 0.32
CA ILE A 328 -31.59 -1.31 -0.21
C ILE A 328 -31.93 -2.62 0.49
N GLY A 329 -32.66 -2.57 1.63
CA GLY A 329 -33.07 -3.74 2.41
C GLY A 329 -31.94 -4.46 3.14
N THR A 330 -32.23 -5.62 3.75
CA THR A 330 -31.31 -6.30 4.69
C THR A 330 -30.69 -7.62 4.17
N GLY A 331 -31.03 -8.05 2.96
CA GLY A 331 -30.45 -9.25 2.33
C GLY A 331 -29.04 -9.03 1.79
N THR A 332 -28.43 -10.06 1.20
CA THR A 332 -27.08 -10.00 0.60
C THR A 332 -27.14 -10.57 -0.81
N ASN A 333 -27.25 -9.69 -1.82
CA ASN A 333 -27.46 -10.05 -3.23
C ASN A 333 -26.29 -9.62 -4.12
N ILE A 334 -25.22 -10.44 -4.13
CA ILE A 334 -24.01 -10.11 -4.89
C ILE A 334 -24.27 -10.16 -6.40
N TYR A 335 -25.12 -11.08 -6.88
CA TYR A 335 -25.52 -11.14 -8.30
C TYR A 335 -26.09 -9.81 -8.80
N ARG A 336 -27.03 -9.19 -8.07
CA ARG A 336 -27.60 -7.90 -8.47
C ARG A 336 -26.58 -6.76 -8.41
N ALA A 337 -25.69 -6.79 -7.42
CA ALA A 337 -24.61 -5.80 -7.32
C ALA A 337 -23.67 -5.88 -8.53
N MET A 338 -23.22 -7.08 -8.91
CA MET A 338 -22.40 -7.29 -10.10
C MET A 338 -23.16 -6.95 -11.39
N LYS A 339 -24.45 -7.31 -11.49
CA LYS A 339 -25.28 -6.94 -12.64
C LYS A 339 -25.44 -5.41 -12.77
N GLN A 340 -25.47 -4.67 -11.67
CA GLN A 340 -25.48 -3.20 -11.71
C GLN A 340 -24.22 -2.63 -12.37
N ILE A 341 -23.07 -3.30 -12.21
CA ILE A 341 -21.82 -2.93 -12.90
C ILE A 341 -21.91 -3.21 -14.38
N TYR A 342 -22.41 -4.39 -14.77
CA TYR A 342 -22.73 -4.69 -16.17
C TYR A 342 -23.62 -3.61 -16.79
N ASP A 343 -24.70 -3.21 -16.10
CA ASP A 343 -25.61 -2.19 -16.59
C ASP A 343 -24.89 -0.81 -16.75
N MET A 344 -23.96 -0.46 -15.87
CA MET A 344 -23.11 0.74 -16.00
C MET A 344 -22.15 0.65 -17.20
N MET A 345 -21.49 -0.49 -17.37
CA MET A 345 -20.56 -0.76 -18.48
C MET A 345 -21.28 -0.70 -19.84
N ASN A 346 -22.41 -1.37 -19.96
CA ASN A 346 -23.21 -1.38 -21.18
C ASN A 346 -23.66 0.05 -21.57
N ASN A 347 -24.07 0.87 -20.61
CA ASN A 347 -24.43 2.27 -20.85
C ASN A 347 -23.25 3.12 -21.32
N GLU A 348 -22.03 2.85 -20.82
CA GLU A 348 -20.83 3.56 -21.24
C GLU A 348 -20.34 3.13 -22.62
N MET A 349 -20.35 1.83 -22.92
CA MET A 349 -20.03 1.26 -24.22
C MET A 349 -20.84 1.94 -25.33
N VAL A 350 -22.16 2.07 -25.13
CA VAL A 350 -23.07 2.73 -26.08
C VAL A 350 -22.68 4.20 -26.33
N ARG A 351 -22.13 4.89 -25.33
CA ARG A 351 -21.77 6.32 -25.42
C ARG A 351 -20.39 6.58 -26.01
N ARG A 352 -19.40 5.72 -25.74
CA ARG A 352 -17.97 5.99 -26.02
C ARG A 352 -17.42 5.28 -27.25
N GLN A 353 -18.10 4.26 -27.77
CA GLN A 353 -17.75 3.49 -28.99
C GLN A 353 -16.25 3.24 -29.18
N LYS A 354 -15.53 4.13 -29.90
CA LYS A 354 -14.09 3.98 -30.19
C LYS A 354 -13.20 4.02 -28.95
N GLU A 355 -13.52 4.82 -27.94
CA GLU A 355 -12.70 4.90 -26.71
C GLU A 355 -12.92 3.69 -25.81
N TRP A 356 -14.07 3.01 -25.91
CA TRP A 356 -14.44 1.87 -25.05
C TRP A 356 -13.39 0.76 -25.10
N GLU A 357 -12.84 0.50 -26.28
CA GLU A 357 -11.90 -0.60 -26.45
C GLU A 357 -10.56 -0.37 -25.74
N GLU A 358 -10.25 0.87 -25.35
CA GLU A 358 -9.02 1.25 -24.65
C GLU A 358 -9.21 1.30 -23.12
N ILE A 359 -10.45 1.25 -22.63
CA ILE A 359 -10.77 1.37 -21.21
C ILE A 359 -10.48 0.04 -20.50
N ARG A 360 -9.69 0.10 -19.43
CA ARG A 360 -9.47 -1.02 -18.51
C ARG A 360 -10.48 -0.92 -17.37
N HIS A 361 -10.95 -2.07 -16.90
CA HIS A 361 -11.96 -2.15 -15.84
C HIS A 361 -11.42 -2.95 -14.66
N ALA A 362 -11.43 -2.34 -13.48
CA ALA A 362 -11.12 -3.00 -12.21
C ALA A 362 -12.34 -2.94 -11.30
N ILE A 363 -12.80 -4.08 -10.81
CA ILE A 363 -13.92 -4.22 -9.89
C ILE A 363 -13.37 -4.70 -8.54
N ILE A 364 -13.68 -4.00 -7.47
CA ILE A 364 -13.31 -4.40 -6.11
C ILE A 364 -14.59 -4.59 -5.30
N LEU A 365 -14.81 -5.82 -4.90
CA LEU A 365 -15.93 -6.24 -4.07
C LEU A 365 -15.45 -6.46 -2.64
N LEU A 366 -15.96 -5.65 -1.72
CA LEU A 366 -15.78 -5.80 -0.28
C LEU A 366 -17.06 -6.38 0.32
N THR A 367 -16.99 -7.61 0.82
CA THR A 367 -18.13 -8.37 1.34
C THR A 367 -17.67 -9.35 2.41
N ASP A 368 -18.60 -9.92 3.18
CA ASP A 368 -18.35 -11.10 4.00
C ASP A 368 -18.61 -12.42 3.24
N GLY A 369 -18.94 -12.35 1.95
CA GLY A 369 -19.08 -13.48 1.04
C GLY A 369 -20.27 -14.38 1.35
N LYS A 370 -21.33 -13.84 1.95
CA LYS A 370 -22.53 -14.59 2.35
C LYS A 370 -23.74 -14.25 1.50
N SER A 371 -23.65 -14.40 0.17
CA SER A 371 -24.85 -14.17 -0.63
C SER A 371 -25.96 -15.15 -0.22
N ASN A 372 -27.12 -14.60 0.13
CA ASN A 372 -28.28 -15.37 0.59
C ASN A 372 -29.47 -15.25 -0.36
N MET A 373 -29.30 -14.56 -1.49
CA MET A 373 -30.32 -14.34 -2.50
C MET A 373 -29.72 -13.93 -3.85
N GLY A 374 -30.48 -14.10 -4.92
CA GLY A 374 -30.10 -13.67 -6.27
C GLY A 374 -29.49 -14.77 -7.15
N GLY A 375 -29.21 -15.95 -6.60
CA GLY A 375 -28.55 -17.06 -7.32
C GLY A 375 -27.03 -16.89 -7.36
N SER A 376 -26.35 -17.68 -8.20
CA SER A 376 -24.89 -17.61 -8.32
C SER A 376 -24.46 -16.25 -8.90
N PRO A 377 -23.53 -15.53 -8.25
CA PRO A 377 -22.96 -14.31 -8.79
C PRO A 377 -22.16 -14.50 -10.09
N LYS A 378 -21.70 -15.73 -10.40
CA LYS A 378 -20.93 -16.03 -11.62
C LYS A 378 -21.66 -15.61 -12.89
N ALA A 379 -22.98 -15.78 -12.93
CA ALA A 379 -23.79 -15.40 -14.09
C ALA A 379 -23.69 -13.89 -14.42
N ALA A 380 -23.50 -13.03 -13.41
CA ALA A 380 -23.29 -11.61 -13.65
C ALA A 380 -21.86 -11.31 -14.12
N VAL A 381 -20.87 -12.08 -13.66
CA VAL A 381 -19.49 -12.01 -14.18
C VAL A 381 -19.45 -12.40 -15.65
N ASP A 382 -20.16 -13.45 -16.05
CA ASP A 382 -20.25 -13.88 -17.45
C ASP A 382 -20.79 -12.76 -18.36
N LEU A 383 -21.82 -12.03 -17.92
CA LEU A 383 -22.36 -10.87 -18.64
C LEU A 383 -21.33 -9.72 -18.77
N ILE A 384 -20.51 -9.49 -17.73
CA ILE A 384 -19.44 -8.49 -17.76
C ILE A 384 -18.34 -8.90 -18.74
N GLU A 385 -17.92 -10.17 -18.71
CA GLU A 385 -16.93 -10.70 -19.64
C GLU A 385 -17.43 -10.62 -21.09
N GLU A 386 -18.73 -10.87 -21.32
CA GLU A 386 -19.37 -10.79 -22.63
C GLU A 386 -19.39 -9.36 -23.18
N VAL A 387 -19.85 -8.37 -22.40
CA VAL A 387 -19.92 -6.97 -22.86
C VAL A 387 -18.53 -6.35 -23.12
N LEU A 388 -17.52 -6.84 -22.41
CA LEU A 388 -16.12 -6.45 -22.61
C LEU A 388 -15.40 -7.27 -23.69
N ASN A 389 -16.06 -8.29 -24.26
CA ASN A 389 -15.48 -9.22 -25.22
C ASN A 389 -14.15 -9.83 -24.72
N ILE A 390 -14.13 -10.26 -23.45
CA ILE A 390 -12.93 -10.81 -22.82
C ILE A 390 -12.58 -12.16 -23.45
N LYS A 391 -11.41 -12.18 -24.09
CA LYS A 391 -10.80 -13.33 -24.78
C LYS A 391 -9.35 -13.49 -24.30
N ALA A 392 -8.66 -14.54 -24.75
CA ALA A 392 -7.29 -14.84 -24.30
C ALA A 392 -6.30 -13.68 -24.48
N ASP A 393 -6.47 -12.88 -25.53
CA ASP A 393 -5.70 -11.68 -25.89
C ASP A 393 -6.17 -10.39 -25.21
N ARG A 394 -7.33 -10.41 -24.55
CA ARG A 394 -7.98 -9.24 -23.92
C ARG A 394 -8.19 -9.41 -22.41
N LYS A 395 -7.57 -10.41 -21.79
CA LYS A 395 -7.72 -10.67 -20.33
C LYS A 395 -7.29 -9.49 -19.46
N ASP A 396 -6.34 -8.68 -19.92
CA ASP A 396 -5.79 -7.55 -19.14
C ASP A 396 -6.72 -6.33 -19.04
N TYR A 397 -7.90 -6.40 -19.66
CA TYR A 397 -8.89 -5.31 -19.64
C TYR A 397 -9.94 -5.45 -18.53
N LEU A 398 -9.96 -6.59 -17.83
CA LEU A 398 -10.87 -6.83 -16.71
C LEU A 398 -10.16 -7.52 -15.55
N ASP A 399 -10.22 -6.88 -14.39
CA ASP A 399 -9.80 -7.44 -13.11
C ASP A 399 -10.94 -7.37 -12.10
N ILE A 400 -11.30 -8.49 -11.50
CA ILE A 400 -12.32 -8.57 -10.46
C ILE A 400 -11.65 -9.07 -9.19
N TYR A 401 -11.56 -8.21 -8.18
CA TYR A 401 -11.05 -8.52 -6.86
C TYR A 401 -12.21 -8.76 -5.90
N ALA A 402 -12.32 -10.00 -5.40
CA ALA A 402 -13.30 -10.38 -4.40
C ALA A 402 -12.60 -10.53 -3.04
N ILE A 403 -12.81 -9.57 -2.15
CA ILE A 403 -12.16 -9.53 -0.83
C ILE A 403 -13.21 -9.80 0.23
N GLY A 404 -13.15 -11.00 0.79
CA GLY A 404 -13.91 -11.43 1.95
C GLY A 404 -13.33 -10.86 3.23
N VAL A 405 -14.15 -10.28 4.10
CA VAL A 405 -13.69 -9.77 5.39
C VAL A 405 -14.53 -10.33 6.52
N GLY A 406 -13.88 -10.94 7.51
CA GLY A 406 -14.53 -11.37 8.75
C GLY A 406 -14.07 -12.73 9.27
N LYS A 407 -14.70 -13.15 10.38
CA LYS A 407 -14.29 -14.33 11.16
C LYS A 407 -14.68 -15.66 10.48
N LEU A 408 -13.85 -16.13 9.54
CA LEU A 408 -13.78 -17.54 9.06
C LEU A 408 -15.12 -18.20 8.67
N ASP A 409 -16.11 -17.42 8.29
CA ASP A 409 -17.44 -17.88 7.85
C ASP A 409 -17.79 -17.32 6.47
N VAL A 410 -16.75 -17.01 5.71
CA VAL A 410 -16.82 -16.46 4.36
C VAL A 410 -16.84 -17.62 3.38
N ASP A 411 -17.71 -17.57 2.36
CA ASP A 411 -17.80 -18.63 1.35
C ASP A 411 -16.65 -18.51 0.34
N TRP A 412 -15.58 -19.28 0.59
CA TRP A 412 -14.43 -19.40 -0.31
C TRP A 412 -14.83 -19.77 -1.74
N LYS A 413 -15.87 -20.59 -1.92
CA LYS A 413 -16.28 -21.04 -3.25
C LYS A 413 -16.91 -19.89 -4.02
N GLU A 414 -17.82 -19.14 -3.40
CA GLU A 414 -18.45 -17.98 -4.01
C GLU A 414 -17.43 -16.89 -4.36
N LEU A 415 -16.53 -16.54 -3.43
CA LEU A 415 -15.46 -15.57 -3.71
C LEU A 415 -14.51 -16.04 -4.82
N ASN A 416 -14.20 -17.33 -4.85
CA ASN A 416 -13.40 -17.90 -5.91
C ASN A 416 -14.11 -17.82 -7.27
N GLU A 417 -15.42 -18.00 -7.35
CA GLU A 417 -16.17 -17.87 -8.61
C GLU A 417 -16.21 -16.41 -9.12
N LEU A 418 -16.13 -15.44 -8.22
CA LEU A 418 -16.14 -14.01 -8.54
C LEU A 418 -14.80 -13.47 -9.04
N GLY A 419 -13.69 -13.83 -8.37
CA GLY A 419 -12.38 -13.27 -8.68
C GLY A 419 -11.80 -13.75 -10.01
N SER A 420 -11.17 -12.86 -10.78
CA SER A 420 -10.54 -13.20 -12.08
C SER A 420 -9.56 -14.37 -12.00
N LYS A 421 -9.42 -15.12 -13.11
CA LYS A 421 -8.53 -16.29 -13.22
C LYS A 421 -7.42 -16.04 -14.25
N LYS A 422 -6.28 -15.55 -13.76
CA LYS A 422 -5.09 -15.22 -14.55
C LYS A 422 -3.87 -15.95 -14.01
N ASP A 423 -2.94 -16.31 -14.89
CA ASP A 423 -1.73 -17.03 -14.48
C ASP A 423 -0.83 -16.12 -13.65
N GLY A 424 -0.22 -16.67 -12.60
CA GLY A 424 0.63 -15.92 -11.67
C GLY A 424 -0.10 -14.89 -10.79
N GLU A 425 -1.42 -14.76 -10.89
CA GLU A 425 -2.18 -13.71 -10.19
C GLU A 425 -3.31 -14.28 -9.32
N ARG A 426 -3.60 -13.58 -8.22
CA ARG A 426 -4.68 -13.93 -7.28
C ARG A 426 -5.67 -12.78 -7.15
N HIS A 427 -6.94 -13.13 -7.11
CA HIS A 427 -8.05 -12.17 -7.19
C HIS A 427 -9.14 -12.42 -6.13
N ALA A 428 -9.01 -13.50 -5.35
CA ALA A 428 -9.92 -13.83 -4.27
C ALA A 428 -9.11 -13.93 -2.97
N PHE A 429 -9.50 -13.16 -1.96
CA PHE A 429 -8.80 -13.05 -0.69
C PHE A 429 -9.79 -13.10 0.46
N ILE A 430 -9.35 -13.62 1.61
CA ILE A 430 -10.12 -13.54 2.86
C ILE A 430 -9.25 -13.00 3.96
N LEU A 431 -9.63 -11.85 4.50
CA LEU A 431 -8.97 -11.21 5.60
C LEU A 431 -9.71 -11.51 6.91
N PRO A 432 -8.97 -11.74 8.01
CA PRO A 432 -9.56 -12.20 9.28
C PRO A 432 -10.51 -11.18 9.92
N ASP A 433 -10.28 -9.89 9.66
CA ASP A 433 -11.08 -8.77 10.13
C ASP A 433 -10.88 -7.53 9.25
N ALA A 434 -11.68 -6.50 9.49
CA ALA A 434 -11.62 -5.28 8.70
C ALA A 434 -10.34 -4.46 8.98
N LYS A 435 -9.66 -4.63 10.12
CA LYS A 435 -8.37 -3.96 10.37
C LYS A 435 -7.28 -4.52 9.47
N ALA A 436 -7.30 -5.83 9.20
CA ALA A 436 -6.43 -6.45 8.21
C ALA A 436 -6.70 -5.87 6.80
N LEU A 437 -7.95 -5.60 6.43
CA LEU A 437 -8.29 -4.89 5.18
C LEU A 437 -7.65 -3.50 5.14
N LEU A 438 -7.79 -2.72 6.21
CA LEU A 438 -7.19 -1.40 6.30
C LEU A 438 -5.67 -1.47 6.10
N GLN A 439 -5.00 -2.42 6.76
CA GLN A 439 -3.56 -2.65 6.61
C GLN A 439 -3.16 -3.03 5.19
N VAL A 440 -4.00 -3.78 4.46
CA VAL A 440 -3.74 -4.07 3.04
C VAL A 440 -3.63 -2.76 2.27
N PHE A 441 -4.63 -1.88 2.40
CA PHE A 441 -4.67 -0.61 1.67
C PHE A 441 -3.67 0.43 2.15
N GLU A 442 -3.29 0.43 3.43
CA GLU A 442 -2.19 1.25 3.97
C GLU A 442 -0.83 0.84 3.42
N ASN A 443 -0.62 -0.47 3.25
CA ASN A 443 0.60 -1.03 2.66
C ASN A 443 0.53 -1.12 1.13
N MET A 444 -0.60 -0.75 0.53
CA MET A 444 -0.82 -0.82 -0.89
C MET A 444 -0.04 0.27 -1.64
N LEU A 445 0.55 -0.19 -2.72
CA LEU A 445 1.45 0.39 -3.71
C LEU A 445 2.88 0.46 -3.21
N ASP A 446 3.50 -0.72 -3.23
CA ASP A 446 4.93 -0.94 -3.26
C ASP A 446 5.54 -0.24 -4.48
N VAL A 447 6.14 0.89 -4.17
CA VAL A 447 6.82 1.74 -5.11
C VAL A 447 8.13 1.12 -5.60
N SER A 448 8.48 -0.10 -5.20
CA SER A 448 9.61 -0.85 -5.77
C SER A 448 9.47 -1.15 -7.26
N LYS A 449 8.22 -1.29 -7.76
CA LYS A 449 7.93 -1.81 -9.10
C LYS A 449 7.87 -0.75 -10.21
N PHE A 450 7.78 0.53 -9.86
CA PHE A 450 7.82 1.59 -10.87
C PHE A 450 9.25 1.80 -11.36
N VAL A 451 9.51 1.69 -12.65
CA VAL A 451 10.80 2.10 -13.24
C VAL A 451 10.86 3.61 -13.52
N ASP A 452 9.71 4.29 -13.43
CA ASP A 452 9.56 5.71 -13.73
C ASP A 452 10.14 6.61 -12.64
N THR A 453 10.63 7.78 -13.05
CA THR A 453 11.22 8.83 -12.18
C THR A 453 10.16 9.68 -11.47
N ILE A 454 9.09 9.05 -10.97
CA ILE A 454 8.03 9.74 -10.23
C ILE A 454 8.63 10.25 -8.91
N CYS A 455 8.51 11.56 -8.68
CA CYS A 455 9.12 12.22 -7.53
C CYS A 455 8.33 12.05 -6.24
N GLY A 456 8.99 12.14 -5.08
CA GLY A 456 8.32 12.30 -3.78
C GLY A 456 7.52 11.07 -3.37
N VAL A 457 8.00 9.89 -3.69
CA VAL A 457 7.32 8.61 -3.45
C VAL A 457 8.17 7.77 -2.50
N GLY A 458 7.63 7.41 -1.35
CA GLY A 458 8.28 6.57 -0.34
C GLY A 458 7.32 5.47 0.16
N ASN A 459 7.87 4.41 0.74
CA ASN A 459 7.12 3.33 1.37
C ASN A 459 6.66 3.77 2.77
N MET A 460 5.36 3.73 3.03
CA MET A 460 4.78 4.23 4.27
C MET A 460 4.51 3.11 5.29
N SER A 461 4.83 1.86 4.92
CA SER A 461 4.67 0.71 5.79
C SER A 461 5.55 0.81 7.04
N THR A 462 5.00 0.39 8.18
CA THR A 462 5.74 0.25 9.43
C THR A 462 6.84 -0.79 9.33
N ASN A 463 6.73 -1.74 8.41
CA ASN A 463 7.74 -2.78 8.16
C ASN A 463 8.79 -2.36 7.12
N ALA A 464 8.62 -1.22 6.46
CA ALA A 464 9.57 -0.72 5.47
C ALA A 464 10.88 -0.29 6.13
N SER A 465 12.00 -0.60 5.46
CA SER A 465 13.31 -0.11 5.86
C SER A 465 13.38 1.42 5.75
N SER A 466 14.32 2.02 6.45
CA SER A 466 14.55 3.46 6.44
C SER A 466 14.80 4.04 5.05
N GLN A 467 15.53 3.29 4.21
CA GLN A 467 15.80 3.69 2.83
C GLN A 467 14.52 3.62 1.99
N GLU A 468 13.68 2.61 2.17
CA GLU A 468 12.40 2.50 1.45
C GLU A 468 11.41 3.59 1.84
N ARG A 469 11.44 4.04 3.09
CA ARG A 469 10.63 5.19 3.54
C ARG A 469 11.09 6.50 2.91
N THR A 470 12.38 6.64 2.65
CA THR A 470 12.98 7.88 2.15
C THR A 470 13.98 7.64 1.01
N PRO A 471 13.52 7.12 -0.15
CA PRO A 471 14.39 6.62 -1.22
C PRO A 471 15.17 7.71 -1.95
N TRP A 472 14.88 8.98 -1.70
CA TRP A 472 15.66 10.10 -2.22
C TRP A 472 16.94 10.37 -1.44
N HIS A 473 17.05 9.91 -0.18
CA HIS A 473 18.24 10.22 0.60
C HIS A 473 19.48 9.53 0.05
N VAL A 474 20.55 10.31 -0.01
CA VAL A 474 21.89 9.85 -0.36
C VAL A 474 22.89 10.25 0.71
N THR A 475 23.95 9.47 0.82
CA THR A 475 25.10 9.80 1.67
C THR A 475 26.24 10.28 0.80
N ILE A 476 26.85 11.41 1.16
CA ILE A 476 27.96 12.02 0.44
C ILE A 476 29.20 11.86 1.32
N LYS A 477 30.16 11.06 0.87
CA LYS A 477 31.39 10.80 1.63
C LYS A 477 32.62 11.40 0.93
N PRO A 478 33.43 12.18 1.65
CA PRO A 478 34.78 12.47 1.22
C PRO A 478 35.72 11.30 1.55
N SER A 479 36.89 11.26 0.91
CA SER A 479 37.91 10.22 1.16
C SER A 479 38.56 10.28 2.56
N SER A 480 38.42 11.39 3.32
CA SER A 480 39.16 11.60 4.58
C SER A 480 38.48 12.47 5.66
N LYS A 481 37.17 12.79 5.55
CA LYS A 481 36.48 13.77 6.42
C LYS A 481 35.04 13.37 6.79
N GLU A 482 34.36 14.27 7.51
CA GLU A 482 32.94 14.21 7.89
C GLU A 482 32.02 13.99 6.68
N THR A 483 31.02 13.13 6.86
CA THR A 483 30.05 12.80 5.82
C THR A 483 28.95 13.85 5.73
N CYS A 484 28.51 14.21 4.53
CA CYS A 484 27.30 14.98 4.30
C CYS A 484 26.13 14.10 3.82
N ARG A 485 24.95 14.69 3.70
CA ARG A 485 23.75 14.08 3.10
C ARG A 485 23.31 14.88 1.89
N GLY A 486 22.39 14.31 1.13
CA GLY A 486 21.75 14.96 -0.01
C GLY A 486 20.43 14.29 -0.34
N ALA A 487 19.79 14.79 -1.39
CA ALA A 487 18.60 14.17 -1.96
C ALA A 487 18.70 14.05 -3.48
N LEU A 488 18.31 12.89 -4.01
CA LEU A 488 18.02 12.72 -5.43
C LEU A 488 16.85 13.62 -5.81
N ILE A 489 17.04 14.45 -6.83
CA ILE A 489 16.00 15.30 -7.43
C ILE A 489 15.65 14.88 -8.86
N SER A 490 16.46 14.00 -9.46
CA SER A 490 16.18 13.28 -10.70
C SER A 490 16.93 11.94 -10.73
N ASP A 491 16.95 11.25 -11.88
CA ASP A 491 17.72 10.02 -12.08
C ASP A 491 19.23 10.23 -12.12
N GLN A 492 19.73 11.47 -12.16
CA GLN A 492 21.17 11.74 -12.28
C GLN A 492 21.63 12.94 -11.45
N TRP A 493 20.74 13.62 -10.74
CA TRP A 493 21.05 14.84 -10.00
C TRP A 493 20.75 14.73 -8.52
N VAL A 494 21.70 15.21 -7.71
CA VAL A 494 21.61 15.29 -6.25
C VAL A 494 21.68 16.75 -5.82
N LEU A 495 20.78 17.14 -4.92
CA LEU A 495 20.78 18.43 -4.23
C LEU A 495 21.37 18.27 -2.82
N THR A 496 22.29 19.16 -2.43
CA THR A 496 22.97 19.15 -1.12
C THR A 496 23.46 20.56 -0.74
N ALA A 497 24.21 20.69 0.35
CA ALA A 497 24.81 21.94 0.82
C ALA A 497 26.20 22.19 0.20
N ALA A 498 26.57 23.45 0.02
CA ALA A 498 27.85 23.86 -0.57
C ALA A 498 29.02 23.70 0.41
N HIS A 499 28.81 23.98 1.70
CA HIS A 499 29.86 23.95 2.73
C HIS A 499 30.52 22.58 2.87
N CYS A 500 29.81 21.52 2.47
CA CYS A 500 30.36 20.17 2.38
C CYS A 500 31.64 20.12 1.55
N PHE A 501 31.78 20.97 0.53
CA PHE A 501 32.85 20.89 -0.46
C PHE A 501 33.93 21.96 -0.31
N HIS A 502 33.76 22.94 0.60
CA HIS A 502 34.62 24.13 0.69
C HIS A 502 36.13 23.80 0.87
N THR A 503 36.46 22.66 1.49
CA THR A 503 37.86 22.29 1.77
C THR A 503 38.54 21.46 0.69
N HIS A 504 37.77 20.80 -0.19
CA HIS A 504 38.29 19.91 -1.23
C HIS A 504 37.36 19.94 -2.45
N ASN A 505 37.65 20.85 -3.38
CA ASN A 505 36.88 21.02 -4.62
C ASN A 505 37.12 19.91 -5.67
N ASP A 506 38.06 18.99 -5.44
CA ASP A 506 38.29 17.87 -6.38
C ASP A 506 37.19 16.82 -6.23
N THR A 507 36.24 16.83 -7.16
CA THR A 507 35.09 15.90 -7.22
C THR A 507 35.52 14.43 -7.26
N LYS A 508 36.75 14.11 -7.69
CA LYS A 508 37.27 12.74 -7.73
C LYS A 508 37.44 12.12 -6.34
N LEU A 509 37.59 12.94 -5.31
CA LEU A 509 37.77 12.52 -3.91
C LEU A 509 36.44 12.23 -3.20
N TRP A 510 35.31 12.47 -3.87
CA TRP A 510 33.98 12.34 -3.32
C TRP A 510 33.22 11.16 -3.92
N ARG A 511 32.37 10.52 -3.11
CA ARG A 511 31.44 9.46 -3.54
C ARG A 511 30.04 9.78 -3.04
N VAL A 512 29.05 9.50 -3.89
CA VAL A 512 27.63 9.54 -3.54
C VAL A 512 27.15 8.11 -3.39
N ILE A 513 26.63 7.77 -2.22
CA ILE A 513 26.02 6.47 -1.93
C ILE A 513 24.52 6.62 -2.06
N VAL A 514 23.95 5.92 -3.04
CA VAL A 514 22.51 5.87 -3.32
C VAL A 514 21.94 4.56 -2.81
N GLY A 515 20.68 4.54 -2.35
CA GLY A 515 20.04 3.30 -1.91
C GLY A 515 19.98 2.25 -3.04
N ASP A 516 20.12 0.97 -2.69
CA ASP A 516 20.07 -0.14 -3.63
C ASP A 516 19.42 -1.36 -2.96
N PRO A 517 18.39 -1.99 -3.56
CA PRO A 517 17.70 -3.13 -2.95
C PRO A 517 18.58 -4.36 -2.73
N LYS A 518 19.66 -4.52 -3.51
CA LYS A 518 20.58 -5.67 -3.45
C LYS A 518 21.76 -5.40 -2.50
N LEU A 519 22.09 -4.14 -2.25
CA LEU A 519 23.25 -3.74 -1.46
C LEU A 519 22.81 -3.03 -0.18
N LYS A 520 22.98 -3.69 0.98
CA LYS A 520 22.62 -3.12 2.29
C LYS A 520 23.25 -1.76 2.60
N ARG A 521 24.41 -1.45 2.02
CA ARG A 521 25.12 -0.17 2.21
C ARG A 521 24.82 0.85 1.10
N GLY A 522 23.98 0.51 0.13
CA GLY A 522 23.76 1.29 -1.08
C GLY A 522 24.84 1.07 -2.14
N ARG A 523 24.65 1.74 -3.28
CA ARG A 523 25.56 1.75 -4.43
C ARG A 523 26.37 3.04 -4.43
N GLU A 524 27.68 2.91 -4.51
CA GLU A 524 28.59 4.05 -4.67
C GLU A 524 28.62 4.54 -6.13
N MET A 525 28.53 5.86 -6.30
CA MET A 525 28.51 6.55 -7.58
C MET A 525 29.49 7.73 -7.57
N GLN A 526 30.07 8.00 -8.74
CA GLN A 526 30.98 9.11 -8.96
C GLN A 526 30.23 10.39 -9.36
N ILE A 527 30.86 11.53 -9.06
CA ILE A 527 30.37 12.86 -9.43
C ILE A 527 31.07 13.26 -10.74
N ASP A 528 30.27 13.51 -11.78
CA ASP A 528 30.71 14.04 -13.07
C ASP A 528 30.99 15.54 -12.96
N GLN A 529 30.00 16.27 -12.45
CA GLN A 529 30.05 17.73 -12.35
C GLN A 529 29.45 18.21 -11.03
N GLN A 530 29.99 19.32 -10.53
CA GLN A 530 29.52 20.01 -9.35
C GLN A 530 29.22 21.47 -9.69
N PHE A 531 28.11 21.98 -9.17
CA PHE A 531 27.69 23.36 -9.32
C PHE A 531 27.43 23.96 -7.95
N ILE A 532 28.18 25.01 -7.61
CA ILE A 532 28.03 25.83 -6.39
C ILE A 532 27.83 27.28 -6.87
N PRO A 533 26.94 28.07 -6.25
CA PRO A 533 26.78 29.49 -6.58
C PRO A 533 28.12 30.25 -6.48
N GLU A 534 28.39 31.14 -7.42
CA GLU A 534 29.63 31.94 -7.41
C GLU A 534 29.70 32.89 -6.20
N GLU A 535 28.54 33.28 -5.70
CA GLU A 535 28.38 34.15 -4.53
C GLU A 535 28.56 33.42 -3.19
N TYR A 536 28.71 32.09 -3.22
CA TYR A 536 28.92 31.31 -2.00
C TYR A 536 30.36 31.45 -1.51
N ASP A 537 30.53 32.11 -0.36
CA ASP A 537 31.80 32.16 0.36
C ASP A 537 31.55 32.09 1.88
N VAL A 538 31.99 30.97 2.48
CA VAL A 538 31.86 30.71 3.92
C VAL A 538 32.59 31.75 4.77
N TYR A 539 33.58 32.46 4.23
CA TYR A 539 34.36 33.47 4.93
C TYR A 539 34.05 34.91 4.50
N ALA A 540 33.00 35.13 3.70
CA ALA A 540 32.68 36.44 3.11
C ALA A 540 32.58 37.57 4.17
N LYS A 541 32.13 37.22 5.38
CA LYS A 541 31.92 38.16 6.48
C LYS A 541 32.96 38.08 7.61
N LYS A 542 34.09 37.42 7.38
CA LYS A 542 35.17 37.28 8.37
C LYS A 542 35.69 38.63 8.88
N ASN A 543 35.76 39.62 7.99
CA ASN A 543 36.19 40.99 8.32
C ASN A 543 35.19 41.76 9.21
N GLN A 544 33.94 41.28 9.31
CA GLN A 544 32.89 41.84 10.18
C GLN A 544 32.83 41.09 11.53
N GLY A 545 33.79 40.19 11.80
CA GLY A 545 33.82 39.38 13.02
C GLY A 545 32.93 38.13 12.98
N ILE A 546 32.40 37.77 11.81
CA ILE A 546 31.57 36.56 11.61
C ILE A 546 32.46 35.45 11.05
N SER A 547 32.75 34.42 11.84
CA SER A 547 33.71 33.36 11.47
C SER A 547 33.27 32.54 10.26
N GLU A 548 31.97 32.27 10.14
CA GLU A 548 31.38 31.49 9.05
C GLU A 548 30.04 32.11 8.63
N PHE A 549 29.82 32.24 7.32
CA PHE A 549 28.61 32.79 6.72
C PHE A 549 28.05 31.80 5.69
N TYR A 550 26.85 31.29 5.94
CA TYR A 550 26.25 30.21 5.14
C TYR A 550 25.27 30.71 4.08
N GLY A 551 25.45 31.94 3.59
CA GLY A 551 24.60 32.48 2.53
C GLY A 551 24.81 31.72 1.21
N ASN A 552 23.73 31.37 0.52
CA ASN A 552 23.72 30.56 -0.70
C ASN A 552 24.36 29.16 -0.52
N ASP A 553 24.23 28.56 0.67
CA ASP A 553 24.81 27.24 0.99
C ASP A 553 24.08 26.07 0.31
N ILE A 554 24.20 25.98 -1.01
CA ILE A 554 23.54 24.99 -1.87
C ILE A 554 24.51 24.47 -2.94
N ALA A 555 24.41 23.20 -3.27
CA ALA A 555 25.17 22.60 -4.35
C ALA A 555 24.34 21.56 -5.13
N LEU A 556 24.58 21.50 -6.43
CA LEU A 556 24.07 20.44 -7.31
C LEU A 556 25.22 19.54 -7.74
N LEU A 557 24.99 18.24 -7.64
CA LEU A 557 25.91 17.21 -8.11
C LEU A 557 25.27 16.42 -9.22
N LYS A 558 25.93 16.36 -10.37
CA LYS A 558 25.55 15.50 -11.49
C LYS A 558 26.37 14.22 -11.40
N LEU A 559 25.70 13.07 -11.36
CA LEU A 559 26.32 11.76 -11.29
C LEU A 559 26.81 11.31 -12.67
N THR A 560 27.87 10.50 -12.69
CA THR A 560 28.43 9.96 -13.95
C THR A 560 27.48 9.00 -14.67
N GLU A 561 26.66 8.26 -13.90
CA GLU A 561 25.68 7.32 -14.42
C GLU A 561 24.28 7.66 -13.91
N LYS A 562 23.25 7.24 -14.66
CA LYS A 562 21.87 7.30 -14.20
C LYS A 562 21.61 6.26 -13.11
N VAL A 563 20.94 6.70 -12.05
CA VAL A 563 20.40 5.87 -10.98
C VAL A 563 19.24 5.04 -11.53
N LYS A 564 19.26 3.73 -11.26
CA LYS A 564 18.13 2.85 -11.57
C LYS A 564 17.07 3.02 -10.48
N MET A 565 15.88 3.47 -10.87
CA MET A 565 14.76 3.64 -9.94
C MET A 565 14.36 2.32 -9.31
N SER A 566 14.07 2.35 -8.01
CA SER A 566 13.66 1.17 -7.22
C SER A 566 12.92 1.61 -5.96
N SER A 567 12.60 0.69 -5.05
CA SER A 567 12.05 1.06 -3.74
C SER A 567 13.06 1.81 -2.87
N HIS A 568 14.35 1.69 -3.17
CA HIS A 568 15.43 2.26 -2.36
C HIS A 568 16.03 3.53 -2.98
N ALA A 569 15.70 3.85 -4.24
CA ALA A 569 16.24 5.00 -4.95
C ALA A 569 15.17 5.66 -5.82
N ARG A 570 14.73 6.88 -5.45
CA ARG A 570 13.75 7.70 -6.18
C ARG A 570 13.99 9.18 -5.94
N PRO A 571 13.65 10.08 -6.89
CA PRO A 571 13.76 11.50 -6.65
C PRO A 571 12.70 11.99 -5.64
N ILE A 572 13.01 13.04 -4.86
CA ILE A 572 12.02 13.82 -4.10
C ILE A 572 11.41 14.90 -4.98
N CYS A 573 10.15 15.31 -4.73
CA CYS A 573 9.56 16.40 -5.51
C CYS A 573 10.18 17.74 -5.14
N LEU A 574 10.68 18.46 -6.16
CA LEU A 574 11.17 19.82 -6.02
C LEU A 574 10.03 20.82 -6.28
N PRO A 575 9.73 21.75 -5.37
CA PRO A 575 8.72 22.79 -5.56
C PRO A 575 8.90 23.60 -6.84
N CYS A 576 7.81 24.22 -7.30
CA CYS A 576 7.75 25.01 -8.52
C CYS A 576 8.07 24.23 -9.81
N THR A 577 7.90 22.91 -9.79
CA THR A 577 7.99 22.04 -10.97
C THR A 577 6.64 21.47 -11.34
N VAL A 578 6.47 21.09 -12.60
CA VAL A 578 5.27 20.40 -13.11
C VAL A 578 5.08 19.08 -12.36
N GLY A 579 6.15 18.32 -12.12
CA GLY A 579 6.08 17.06 -11.35
C GLY A 579 5.56 17.28 -9.93
N ALA A 580 6.02 18.32 -9.24
CA ALA A 580 5.49 18.69 -7.93
C ALA A 580 4.05 19.21 -8.01
N ASN A 581 3.66 19.92 -9.07
CA ASN A 581 2.31 20.44 -9.27
C ASN A 581 1.29 19.30 -9.41
N LEU A 582 1.66 18.28 -10.20
CA LEU A 582 0.90 17.05 -10.36
C LEU A 582 0.82 16.29 -9.04
N ALA A 583 1.95 16.16 -8.32
CA ALA A 583 1.98 15.51 -7.01
C ALA A 583 1.12 16.25 -5.95
N LEU A 584 1.02 17.57 -6.02
CA LEU A 584 0.13 18.39 -5.18
C LEU A 584 -1.32 18.39 -5.70
N ARG A 585 -1.58 17.77 -6.86
CA ARG A 585 -2.88 17.72 -7.56
C ARG A 585 -3.45 19.12 -7.78
N ARG A 586 -2.63 20.00 -8.33
CA ARG A 586 -3.00 21.38 -8.61
C ARG A 586 -3.27 21.59 -10.10
N SER A 587 -4.01 22.66 -10.41
CA SER A 587 -4.30 23.06 -11.78
C SER A 587 -2.99 23.24 -12.58
N PRO A 588 -2.93 22.86 -13.87
CA PRO A 588 -1.81 23.18 -14.74
C PRO A 588 -1.51 24.68 -14.84
N ALA A 589 -2.48 25.54 -14.51
CA ALA A 589 -2.31 27.00 -14.47
C ALA A 589 -1.63 27.52 -13.18
N SER A 590 -1.28 26.64 -12.24
CA SER A 590 -0.64 27.05 -10.97
C SER A 590 0.77 27.60 -11.20
N THR A 591 1.19 28.43 -10.25
CA THR A 591 2.46 29.14 -10.25
C THR A 591 3.36 28.68 -9.09
N CYS A 592 4.62 29.09 -9.11
CA CYS A 592 5.56 28.87 -8.01
C CYS A 592 5.06 29.54 -6.72
N PHE A 593 4.50 30.74 -6.82
CA PHE A 593 3.88 31.45 -5.70
C PHE A 593 2.75 30.63 -5.03
N ASP A 594 1.92 29.95 -5.83
CA ASP A 594 0.89 29.06 -5.31
C ASP A 594 1.47 27.90 -4.49
N HIS A 595 2.60 27.34 -4.94
CA HIS A 595 3.31 26.29 -4.21
C HIS A 595 3.90 26.84 -2.90
N GLU A 596 4.51 28.02 -2.92
CA GLU A 596 5.12 28.63 -1.72
C GLU A 596 4.06 28.89 -0.63
N ASN A 597 2.90 29.42 -1.01
CA ASN A 597 1.78 29.61 -0.07
C ASN A 597 1.28 28.29 0.53
N GLU A 598 1.20 27.23 -0.28
CA GLU A 598 0.79 25.90 0.18
C GLU A 598 1.73 25.36 1.27
N VAL A 599 3.04 25.57 1.10
CA VAL A 599 4.08 25.20 2.08
C VAL A 599 3.99 26.08 3.33
N ARG A 600 3.79 27.40 3.16
CA ARG A 600 3.71 28.36 4.27
C ARG A 600 2.53 28.13 5.21
N THR A 601 1.46 27.51 4.73
CA THR A 601 0.28 27.17 5.55
C THR A 601 0.48 25.95 6.46
N GLN A 602 1.55 25.17 6.28
CA GLN A 602 1.83 23.98 7.07
C GLN A 602 2.72 24.32 8.28
N LYS A 603 2.36 23.81 9.46
CA LYS A 603 3.11 24.07 10.70
C LYS A 603 4.19 23.02 11.00
N GLU A 604 4.05 21.77 10.52
CA GLU A 604 4.94 20.65 10.86
C GLU A 604 5.76 20.18 9.66
N LEU A 605 7.09 20.14 9.80
CA LEU A 605 8.05 19.61 8.82
C LEU A 605 8.88 18.46 9.39
N LYS A 606 9.49 17.67 8.50
CA LYS A 606 10.35 16.55 8.86
C LYS A 606 11.72 16.64 8.17
N ILE A 607 12.76 16.27 8.90
CA ILE A 607 14.11 15.95 8.39
C ILE A 607 14.37 14.48 8.72
N PHE A 608 14.91 13.73 7.77
CA PHE A 608 15.41 12.38 8.04
C PHE A 608 16.91 12.37 7.81
N GLY A 609 17.66 11.84 8.76
CA GLY A 609 19.10 11.67 8.65
C GLY A 609 19.53 10.23 8.92
N PHE A 610 20.59 9.81 8.24
CA PHE A 610 21.23 8.51 8.45
C PHE A 610 22.46 8.68 9.34
N TYR A 611 22.68 7.79 10.31
CA TYR A 611 23.92 7.73 11.09
C TYR A 611 24.74 6.51 10.69
N GLU A 612 26.07 6.63 10.70
CA GLU A 612 26.98 5.49 10.56
C GLU A 612 26.91 4.60 11.81
N ALA A 613 25.83 3.84 11.93
CA ALA A 613 25.64 2.69 12.83
C ALA A 613 24.41 1.83 12.48
N LEU A 614 23.95 1.80 11.21
CA LEU A 614 22.74 1.07 10.76
C LEU A 614 21.38 1.62 11.24
N GLN A 615 21.33 2.78 11.89
CA GLN A 615 20.07 3.42 12.31
C GLN A 615 19.83 4.75 11.58
N SER A 616 18.62 4.91 11.01
CA SER A 616 18.11 6.21 10.55
C SER A 616 17.34 6.89 11.68
N ILE A 617 17.47 8.20 11.80
CA ILE A 617 16.67 8.99 12.73
C ILE A 617 15.82 9.97 11.93
N SER A 618 14.51 9.99 12.20
CA SER A 618 13.59 11.00 11.69
C SER A 618 13.34 12.06 12.75
N LEU A 619 13.61 13.32 12.43
CA LEU A 619 13.34 14.48 13.27
C LEU A 619 12.10 15.20 12.74
N THR A 620 11.19 15.56 13.63
CA THR A 620 10.02 16.39 13.31
C THR A 620 10.15 17.72 14.05
N PHE A 621 9.90 18.84 13.38
CA PHE A 621 10.03 20.19 13.94
C PHE A 621 9.04 21.15 13.29
N LEU A 622 8.80 22.27 13.95
CA LEU A 622 8.03 23.39 13.43
C LEU A 622 8.94 24.37 12.69
N LEU A 623 8.46 24.90 11.56
CA LEU A 623 9.17 25.96 10.84
C LEU A 623 8.71 27.35 11.28
N PHE A 624 9.67 28.25 11.42
CA PHE A 624 9.45 29.65 11.72
C PHE A 624 10.15 30.54 10.69
N THR A 625 9.60 31.74 10.48
CA THR A 625 10.25 32.76 9.67
C THR A 625 11.43 33.39 10.41
N PRO A 626 12.49 33.83 9.70
CA PRO A 626 13.67 34.43 10.33
C PRO A 626 13.37 35.56 11.31
N SER A 627 12.32 36.35 11.07
CA SER A 627 11.87 37.45 11.95
C SER A 627 11.65 37.03 13.40
N ASP A 628 11.26 35.78 13.64
CA ASP A 628 10.86 35.28 14.96
C ASP A 628 12.06 34.71 15.73
N SER A 629 13.21 34.50 15.06
CA SER A 629 14.44 33.90 15.62
C SER A 629 15.57 34.92 15.88
N VAL A 630 15.37 36.17 15.45
CA VAL A 630 16.37 37.25 15.38
C VAL A 630 16.90 37.72 16.75
N SER A 631 16.19 37.48 17.84
CA SER A 631 16.60 37.95 19.18
C SER A 631 17.75 37.15 19.81
N GLN A 632 17.98 35.89 19.39
CA GLN A 632 18.85 34.94 20.13
C GLN A 632 20.24 34.71 19.48
N ALA A 633 20.37 34.91 18.15
CA ALA A 633 21.65 34.78 17.45
C ALA A 633 22.72 35.82 17.89
N LYS A 634 22.31 36.88 18.61
CA LYS A 634 23.20 37.90 19.17
C LYS A 634 24.25 37.33 20.15
N ASN A 635 23.96 36.21 20.82
CA ASN A 635 24.88 35.61 21.78
C ASN A 635 26.09 34.90 21.13
N LEU A 636 25.96 34.43 19.88
CA LEU A 636 27.07 33.81 19.13
C LEU A 636 27.88 34.82 18.32
N PHE A 637 27.26 35.95 17.95
CA PHE A 637 27.90 37.02 17.21
C PHE A 637 27.83 38.31 18.03
N PRO A 638 28.66 38.45 19.09
CA PRO A 638 28.59 39.58 20.02
C PRO A 638 28.87 40.94 19.35
N ASN A 639 29.52 40.94 18.19
CA ASN A 639 29.83 42.15 17.40
C ASN A 639 28.77 42.48 16.34
N LEU A 640 27.66 41.74 16.29
CA LEU A 640 26.67 41.86 15.23
C LEU A 640 25.56 42.85 15.62
N THR A 641 25.45 43.95 14.88
CA THR A 641 24.41 44.98 15.09
C THR A 641 23.03 44.56 14.57
N ASP A 642 22.98 43.81 13.46
CA ASP A 642 21.75 43.27 12.88
C ASP A 642 21.89 41.78 12.52
N VAL A 643 21.06 40.93 13.12
CA VAL A 643 21.03 39.46 12.87
C VAL A 643 20.64 39.12 11.44
N LYS A 644 19.92 40.01 10.74
CA LYS A 644 19.60 39.82 9.31
C LYS A 644 20.83 39.78 8.43
N GLU A 645 21.98 40.25 8.92
CA GLU A 645 23.24 40.11 8.21
C GLU A 645 23.72 38.65 8.11
N VAL A 646 23.35 37.78 9.05
CA VAL A 646 23.74 36.36 9.06
C VAL A 646 22.55 35.47 8.71
N VAL A 647 21.39 35.76 9.26
CA VAL A 647 20.13 35.05 8.99
C VAL A 647 19.28 35.87 8.02
N THR A 648 19.63 35.77 6.74
CA THR A 648 18.89 36.40 5.64
C THR A 648 17.56 35.69 5.36
N ASP A 649 16.71 36.26 4.50
CA ASP A 649 15.42 35.70 4.06
C ASP A 649 15.51 34.38 3.26
N GLN A 650 16.72 33.98 2.86
CA GLN A 650 16.99 32.68 2.24
C GLN A 650 16.85 31.49 3.20
N PHE A 651 16.80 31.73 4.52
CA PHE A 651 16.73 30.65 5.51
C PHE A 651 15.30 30.36 5.96
N LEU A 652 15.07 29.08 6.25
CA LEU A 652 13.98 28.53 7.06
C LEU A 652 14.56 28.17 8.43
N CYS A 653 13.83 28.43 9.52
CA CYS A 653 14.32 28.19 10.88
C CYS A 653 13.53 27.08 11.60
N SER A 654 14.20 26.27 12.42
CA SER A 654 13.59 25.26 13.31
C SER A 654 14.31 25.15 14.66
N GLY A 655 13.83 24.27 15.56
CA GLY A 655 14.53 23.90 16.80
C GLY A 655 13.96 24.55 18.07
N ALA A 656 12.69 24.94 18.10
CA ALA A 656 12.10 25.59 19.28
C ALA A 656 11.80 24.60 20.42
N GLY A 657 12.23 24.91 21.65
CA GLY A 657 11.90 24.12 22.84
C GLY A 657 12.60 22.74 22.89
N ASN A 658 11.82 21.66 22.98
CA ASN A 658 12.32 20.27 23.07
C ASN A 658 12.48 19.60 21.69
N GLU A 659 12.45 20.36 20.59
CA GLU A 659 12.66 19.84 19.25
C GLU A 659 14.08 19.28 19.06
N ALA A 660 14.20 18.26 18.21
CA ALA A 660 15.48 17.61 17.98
C ALA A 660 16.25 18.31 16.84
N SER A 661 17.50 18.68 17.10
CA SER A 661 18.36 19.38 16.13
C SER A 661 19.18 18.45 15.24
N PRO A 662 19.46 18.82 13.98
CA PRO A 662 20.35 18.07 13.11
C PRO A 662 21.79 18.01 13.64
N CYS A 663 22.46 16.90 13.37
CA CYS A 663 23.89 16.78 13.61
C CYS A 663 24.70 17.26 12.40
N LYS A 664 25.98 17.57 12.61
CA LYS A 664 26.90 17.99 11.54
C LYS A 664 26.97 16.99 10.37
N GLY A 665 26.83 15.69 10.64
CA GLY A 665 26.78 14.65 9.62
C GLY A 665 25.48 14.56 8.82
N GLU A 666 24.46 15.36 9.17
CA GLU A 666 23.16 15.44 8.48
C GLU A 666 23.07 16.66 7.54
N SER A 667 24.10 17.53 7.55
CA SER A 667 24.22 18.68 6.66
C SER A 667 24.08 18.30 5.18
N GLY A 668 23.38 19.14 4.43
CA GLY A 668 23.01 18.91 3.03
C GLY A 668 21.79 18.01 2.84
N GLY A 669 21.25 17.41 3.90
CA GLY A 669 20.03 16.61 3.85
C GLY A 669 18.79 17.41 3.40
N ALA A 670 17.78 16.71 2.92
CA ALA A 670 16.51 17.34 2.54
C ALA A 670 15.68 17.70 3.77
N VAL A 671 15.21 18.93 3.81
CA VAL A 671 14.08 19.35 4.65
C VAL A 671 12.82 19.19 3.80
N PHE A 672 11.88 18.35 4.24
CA PHE A 672 10.73 18.03 3.41
C PHE A 672 9.42 17.94 4.18
N LEU A 673 8.33 18.10 3.44
CA LEU A 673 6.97 17.89 3.92
C LEU A 673 6.32 16.74 3.20
N GLN A 674 5.34 16.14 3.87
CA GLN A 674 4.47 15.13 3.28
C GLN A 674 3.10 15.75 3.04
N LYS A 675 2.58 15.67 1.82
CA LYS A 675 1.25 16.13 1.46
C LYS A 675 0.65 15.25 0.40
N LYS A 676 -0.62 14.86 0.55
CA LYS A 676 -1.32 13.97 -0.40
C LYS A 676 -0.52 12.70 -0.73
N TYR A 677 0.06 12.07 0.30
CA TYR A 677 0.91 10.87 0.19
C TYR A 677 2.17 11.03 -0.69
N ARG A 678 2.58 12.29 -0.96
CA ARG A 678 3.79 12.66 -1.69
C ARG A 678 4.73 13.51 -0.82
N TYR A 679 6.02 13.46 -1.12
CA TYR A 679 7.08 14.15 -0.37
C TYR A 679 7.72 15.27 -1.19
N PHE A 680 7.87 16.44 -0.58
CA PHE A 680 8.34 17.66 -1.24
C PHE A 680 9.50 18.28 -0.46
N GLN A 681 10.64 18.44 -1.13
CA GLN A 681 11.81 19.09 -0.52
C GLN A 681 11.63 20.61 -0.54
N VAL A 682 11.51 21.21 0.63
CA VAL A 682 11.30 22.66 0.79
C VAL A 682 12.56 23.37 1.27
N GLY A 683 13.54 22.64 1.79
CA GLY A 683 14.83 23.19 2.17
C GLY A 683 15.99 22.21 2.13
N VAL A 684 17.18 22.73 2.40
CA VAL A 684 18.44 21.98 2.53
C VAL A 684 19.04 22.29 3.91
N VAL A 685 19.36 21.25 4.68
CA VAL A 685 19.99 21.41 6.01
C VAL A 685 21.33 22.10 5.85
N SER A 686 21.52 23.24 6.51
CA SER A 686 22.72 24.07 6.37
C SER A 686 23.54 24.12 7.66
N TRP A 687 23.09 24.87 8.67
CA TRP A 687 23.84 25.08 9.91
C TRP A 687 22.92 25.23 11.12
N GLY A 688 23.46 25.13 12.34
CA GLY A 688 22.70 25.27 13.58
C GLY A 688 23.56 25.80 14.73
N LEU A 689 22.90 26.28 15.79
CA LEU A 689 23.56 26.87 16.96
C LEU A 689 24.15 25.83 17.93
N TYR A 690 23.72 24.57 17.81
CA TYR A 690 24.11 23.49 18.69
C TYR A 690 24.23 22.18 17.91
N ASN A 691 25.31 21.43 18.15
CA ASN A 691 25.48 20.09 17.58
C ASN A 691 25.16 19.03 18.65
N PRO A 692 24.04 18.30 18.55
CA PRO A 692 23.65 17.29 19.52
C PRO A 692 24.50 16.01 19.47
N CYS A 693 25.32 15.84 18.43
CA CYS A 693 26.22 14.70 18.27
C CYS A 693 27.65 15.09 18.64
N SER A 694 28.05 14.88 19.89
CA SER A 694 29.45 15.08 20.31
C SER A 694 30.31 13.84 19.99
N SER A 695 31.47 14.02 19.36
CA SER A 695 32.52 12.99 19.31
C SER A 695 33.33 13.07 20.61
N LYS A 696 33.07 12.23 21.61
CA LYS A 696 34.05 12.03 22.67
C LYS A 696 35.19 11.16 22.14
N THR A 697 36.20 11.78 21.55
CA THR A 697 37.56 11.25 21.57
C THR A 697 38.10 11.44 22.98
N THR A 698 37.87 10.48 23.86
CA THR A 698 38.67 10.35 25.08
C THR A 698 39.02 8.88 25.31
N ASN A 699 40.31 8.64 25.10
CA ASN A 699 41.16 7.58 25.66
C ASN A 699 41.00 6.16 25.13
N HIS A 700 42.11 5.70 24.54
CA HIS A 700 42.49 4.29 24.42
C HIS A 700 42.37 3.57 25.77
N ALA A 701 41.23 2.92 26.03
CA ALA A 701 41.13 1.71 26.83
C ALA A 701 39.71 1.14 26.72
N LEU A 702 39.62 -0.19 26.61
CA LEU A 702 38.42 -1.03 26.46
C LEU A 702 37.82 -1.16 25.06
N LYS A 703 38.40 -2.13 24.31
CA LYS A 703 37.63 -2.98 23.40
C LYS A 703 36.64 -3.80 24.23
N THR A 704 35.36 -3.44 24.19
CA THR A 704 34.27 -4.39 24.37
C THR A 704 33.25 -4.18 23.26
N THR A 705 32.92 -5.27 22.59
CA THR A 705 31.89 -5.40 21.57
C THR A 705 30.53 -5.08 22.17
N ASP A 706 30.05 -3.85 22.01
CA ASP A 706 28.63 -3.59 21.86
C ASP A 706 28.37 -2.21 21.23
N GLN A 707 27.40 -2.22 20.32
CA GLN A 707 26.74 -1.16 19.56
C GLN A 707 27.00 0.29 19.99
N ASN A 708 27.77 1.02 19.17
CA ASN A 708 27.90 2.48 19.23
C ASN A 708 26.60 3.16 18.74
N GLU A 709 25.55 3.22 19.56
CA GLU A 709 24.44 4.15 19.35
C GLU A 709 24.93 5.59 19.58
N VAL A 710 24.78 6.46 18.58
CA VAL A 710 25.07 7.89 18.71
C VAL A 710 23.94 8.52 19.56
N LYS A 711 24.18 8.68 20.87
CA LYS A 711 23.24 9.37 21.77
C LYS A 711 23.22 10.88 21.45
N ARG A 712 22.12 11.36 20.85
CA ARG A 712 21.83 12.81 20.72
C ARG A 712 21.63 13.42 22.10
N GLN A 713 22.35 14.49 22.40
CA GLN A 713 22.21 15.23 23.67
C GLN A 713 21.32 16.45 23.47
N PRO A 714 20.41 16.76 24.42
CA PRO A 714 19.68 18.02 24.38
C PRO A 714 20.62 19.21 24.64
N PRO A 715 20.28 20.41 24.16
CA PRO A 715 21.09 21.59 24.42
C PRO A 715 21.14 21.89 25.94
N PRO A 716 22.26 22.45 26.45
CA PRO A 716 22.36 22.95 27.81
C PRO A 716 21.24 23.94 28.17
N ALA A 717 20.84 24.03 29.45
CA ALA A 717 19.71 24.88 29.88
C ALA A 717 19.91 26.39 29.60
N ASP A 718 21.13 26.84 29.36
CA ASP A 718 21.51 28.21 28.99
C ASP A 718 21.54 28.45 27.47
N ARG A 719 21.28 27.42 26.66
CA ARG A 719 21.29 27.49 25.19
C ARG A 719 20.01 26.91 24.60
N GLU A 720 19.35 27.69 23.75
CA GLU A 720 18.32 27.13 22.89
C GLU A 720 18.96 26.60 21.60
N ALA A 721 18.59 25.40 21.18
CA ALA A 721 18.99 24.92 19.87
C ALA A 721 18.17 25.66 18.80
N ARG A 722 18.81 26.05 17.70
CA ARG A 722 18.13 26.57 16.51
C ARG A 722 18.89 26.11 15.28
N ASP A 723 18.15 25.74 14.27
CA ASP A 723 18.70 25.19 13.03
C ASP A 723 18.17 25.97 11.84
N PHE A 724 19.06 26.22 10.89
CA PHE A 724 18.83 27.06 9.73
C PHE A 724 19.00 26.22 8.46
N HIS A 725 18.03 26.34 7.57
CA HIS A 725 17.94 25.55 6.35
C HIS A 725 17.77 26.47 5.15
N ILE A 726 18.44 26.17 4.05
CA ILE A 726 18.33 26.97 2.84
C ILE A 726 16.98 26.71 2.16
N SER A 727 16.19 27.75 1.92
CA SER A 727 14.88 27.67 1.27
C SER A 727 15.02 27.42 -0.24
N VAL A 728 14.39 26.35 -0.71
CA VAL A 728 14.34 26.02 -2.15
C VAL A 728 13.53 27.05 -2.96
N PHE A 729 12.61 27.79 -2.32
CA PHE A 729 11.83 28.85 -2.98
C PHE A 729 12.67 30.09 -3.28
N ARG A 730 13.62 30.43 -2.39
CA ARG A 730 14.47 31.62 -2.53
C ARG A 730 15.58 31.44 -3.57
N LEU A 731 15.87 30.19 -3.95
CA LEU A 731 16.92 29.84 -4.91
C LEU A 731 16.40 29.38 -6.27
N GLN A 732 15.12 29.65 -6.56
CA GLN A 732 14.49 29.28 -7.83
C GLN A 732 15.24 29.79 -9.09
N PRO A 733 15.79 31.02 -9.14
CA PRO A 733 16.54 31.46 -10.32
C PRO A 733 17.73 30.56 -10.62
N TRP A 734 18.55 30.25 -9.60
CA TRP A 734 19.73 29.40 -9.73
C TRP A 734 19.36 27.94 -10.06
N LEU A 735 18.34 27.39 -9.41
CA LEU A 735 17.84 26.03 -9.69
C LEU A 735 17.34 25.90 -11.13
N ARG A 736 16.58 26.89 -11.62
CA ARG A 736 16.05 26.90 -13.00
C ARG A 736 17.16 26.98 -14.03
N GLN A 737 18.18 27.80 -13.79
CA GLN A 737 19.33 27.92 -14.70
C GLN A 737 20.00 26.56 -14.95
N HIS A 738 20.22 25.78 -13.89
CA HIS A 738 20.95 24.51 -13.97
C HIS A 738 20.07 23.31 -14.31
N LEU A 739 18.78 23.34 -13.95
CA LEU A 739 17.87 22.21 -14.07
C LEU A 739 16.81 22.36 -15.17
N LYS A 740 16.79 23.45 -15.96
CA LYS A 740 15.78 23.67 -17.02
C LYS A 740 15.63 22.52 -18.02
N ASN A 741 16.71 21.78 -18.28
CA ASN A 741 16.74 20.64 -19.21
C ASN A 741 16.49 19.29 -18.50
N VAL A 742 16.31 19.31 -17.18
CA VAL A 742 16.15 18.13 -16.33
C VAL A 742 14.73 18.10 -15.75
N LEU A 743 14.25 19.24 -15.26
CA LEU A 743 12.94 19.42 -14.65
C LEU A 743 12.17 20.51 -15.39
N ARG A 744 10.87 20.29 -15.57
CA ARG A 744 9.97 21.31 -16.12
C ARG A 744 9.46 22.20 -14.99
N PHE A 745 9.76 23.48 -15.04
CA PHE A 745 9.36 24.45 -14.02
C PHE A 745 8.04 25.17 -14.35
N LEU A 746 7.27 25.50 -13.33
CA LEU A 746 6.07 26.36 -13.43
C LEU A 746 6.46 27.84 -13.62
N PRO A 747 5.54 28.69 -14.11
CA PRO A 747 5.70 30.14 -14.03
C PRO A 747 5.87 30.61 -12.58
N LEU A 748 6.61 31.70 -12.34
CA LEU A 748 6.86 32.19 -10.97
C LEU A 748 5.59 32.72 -10.29
N GLY A 749 4.68 33.34 -11.06
CA GLY A 749 3.49 34.04 -10.52
C GLY A 749 3.76 35.54 -10.32
N PRO A 750 2.75 36.31 -9.89
CA PRO A 750 2.93 37.73 -9.62
C PRO A 750 3.93 37.92 -8.47
N ALA A 751 4.93 38.77 -8.68
CA ALA A 751 5.90 39.13 -7.65
C ALA A 751 5.17 39.84 -6.50
N SER A 752 5.48 39.46 -5.26
CA SER A 752 5.14 40.24 -4.07
C SER A 752 6.10 41.40 -3.89
#